data_AF-A0A932E6S9-F1
#
_entry.id   AF-A0A932E6S9-F1
#
_cell.length_a   1.000
_cell.length_b   1.000
_cell.length_c   1.000
_cell.angle_alpha   90.00
_cell.angle_beta   90.00
_cell.angle_gamma   90.00
#
_symmetry.space_group_name_H-M   'P 1'
#
loop_
_entity.id
_entity.type
_entity.pdbx_description
1 polymer ?
#
loop_
_entity_poly.entity_id
_entity_poly.type
_entity_poly.pdbx_seq_one_letter_code
_entity_poly.pdbx_strand_id
1 'polypeptide(L)'
;MKTIHSRGNGDHAAGVAHDEFASFFQNILESSTEYSIIGKDLDGGILLWNEGARRIYGYAPEEVVGKANSSILHTAEDIASGRPAQIMASALRDGKWEGTITRVRKSGERFTARMVITPRRDADGLPIGLLLMSKDITNEQRFADELRRAKLFDSAIVGNAQEAVDFITNILESSTEYSVIGKNLDGKILLWNEGARRLYGYEPEEVVGKANSIMLHAPEDVATGKPQAMLETALSTGKWEGTIPRLRKNGERFTARVVITPRRDSTGKAIGFLLISKDISAEIRLTEELKAAQFYARSLIEASLDPLVTISPDGKITDVNDASAQATGISREKLIGTDFSDYFTTPDKAREGYQQVFSQGFVRDYPLAIRHTSGRVTDVLYNASLYRDERGSVLGVFAAARDVTDRKQAEARQRIAAAYARSLIEASVDPLVTINADGNITDVNQATELVTGIPRQRLIGTDFSDYFTEPVRAREGYQQVFSQGFVKDYPLAIRHSSGRLTDVLYNASVYKDEKGAVIGVFAAARDVTDRKMAEELQRASSAYARSLIEASLDPLVTISSEGKITDVNDASVEATGVPREQLVGTDFSDYFTEPEKAREGYRQVFSRGFVRDYPLAIRHASGRVTDVVYNASVFKDDKGKVLGAFAAARDITALKQASQYARSLIEASLDPLVTISPDGKITDVNEASAVATGLPREKLIGRDFSDYFTEPQKAREGYQQVFSQGFVRDYPLAIRHVSGHVTDVLYNASVYKDDKGKVLGVFAAARDVTDRKRFEQSLQKANRLKSEFLANMSHELRTPLNGIIGFSEFIIDEKAGKILPKQKEYLNDVLNSGRHLLQLINDVLDLSKIEAGKTELFPEEFLVSKSVAEVCSVVSPLAKKKSIVMNQRISPEIDQVTLDQQKFKQVLYNLLSNGVKFTNDGGRVDIIAEPDGPGRLCVQVRDTGVGIKSEDMGKLFVEFQQLDSSLARDHQGTGLGLALTKRLVELQHGTITVESEVDRGSTFTVILPFGTEGTALRS
;
A
#
# COMPACT_ATOMS: atom_id res chain seq x y z
N MET A 1 17.62 0.38 -87.03
CA MET A 1 18.60 -0.66 -86.61
C MET A 1 18.34 -0.99 -85.15
N LYS A 2 18.45 -2.29 -84.80
CA LYS A 2 18.06 -3.01 -83.55
C LYS A 2 18.39 -2.35 -82.20
N THR A 3 17.49 -2.50 -81.20
CA THR A 3 17.70 -3.12 -79.85
C THR A 3 16.35 -3.10 -79.06
N ILE A 4 15.68 -4.23 -78.78
CA ILE A 4 15.66 -5.11 -77.58
C ILE A 4 15.23 -4.46 -76.24
N HIS A 5 14.08 -4.94 -75.76
CA HIS A 5 13.49 -5.05 -74.39
C HIS A 5 13.84 -4.11 -73.23
N SER A 6 12.78 -3.49 -72.67
CA SER A 6 12.41 -3.73 -71.26
C SER A 6 10.88 -3.79 -71.12
N ARG A 7 10.39 -4.89 -70.55
CA ARG A 7 9.01 -5.11 -70.06
C ARG A 7 9.06 -4.96 -68.54
N GLY A 8 8.09 -4.29 -67.95
CA GLY A 8 7.82 -4.33 -66.51
C GLY A 8 7.56 -2.94 -65.90
N ASN A 9 6.37 -2.78 -65.31
CA ASN A 9 5.91 -1.69 -64.40
C ASN A 9 4.73 -0.81 -64.85
N GLY A 10 3.96 -1.19 -65.87
CA GLY A 10 2.71 -0.48 -66.22
C GLY A 10 1.46 -0.96 -65.46
N ASP A 11 1.29 -2.28 -65.28
CA ASP A 11 0.00 -2.84 -64.82
C ASP A 11 -0.11 -3.06 -63.30
N HIS A 12 0.99 -2.96 -62.54
CA HIS A 12 0.91 -3.07 -61.07
C HIS A 12 0.50 -1.76 -60.38
N ALA A 13 0.71 -0.60 -61.00
CA ALA A 13 0.34 0.69 -60.39
C ALA A 13 -1.17 0.97 -60.43
N ALA A 14 -1.88 0.48 -61.47
CA ALA A 14 -3.33 0.66 -61.60
C ALA A 14 -4.13 -0.30 -60.69
N GLY A 15 -3.65 -1.53 -60.46
CA GLY A 15 -4.28 -2.48 -59.53
C GLY A 15 -4.11 -2.09 -58.06
N VAL A 16 -2.90 -1.63 -57.68
CA VAL A 16 -2.60 -1.22 -56.29
C VAL A 16 -3.36 0.06 -55.90
N ALA A 17 -3.48 1.04 -56.81
CA ALA A 17 -4.26 2.25 -56.54
C ALA A 17 -5.77 1.96 -56.38
N HIS A 18 -6.30 0.93 -57.05
CA HIS A 18 -7.71 0.57 -56.95
C HIS A 18 -8.03 -0.16 -55.64
N ASP A 19 -7.11 -1.00 -55.15
CA ASP A 19 -7.22 -1.69 -53.86
C ASP A 19 -6.98 -0.76 -52.65
N GLU A 20 -6.04 0.19 -52.75
CA GLU A 20 -5.85 1.23 -51.73
C GLU A 20 -7.05 2.16 -51.62
N PHE A 21 -7.67 2.53 -52.74
CA PHE A 21 -8.88 3.36 -52.75
C PHE A 21 -10.10 2.62 -52.19
N ALA A 22 -10.26 1.33 -52.51
CA ALA A 22 -11.31 0.49 -51.95
C ALA A 22 -11.13 0.29 -50.43
N SER A 23 -9.90 0.02 -49.98
CA SER A 23 -9.56 -0.10 -48.55
C SER A 23 -9.76 1.22 -47.79
N PHE A 24 -9.40 2.36 -48.38
CA PHE A 24 -9.64 3.69 -47.80
C PHE A 24 -11.13 3.99 -47.63
N PHE A 25 -11.97 3.70 -48.64
CA PHE A 25 -13.42 3.86 -48.53
C PHE A 25 -14.04 2.88 -47.52
N GLN A 26 -13.56 1.64 -47.47
CA GLN A 26 -14.02 0.65 -46.50
C GLN A 26 -13.70 1.10 -45.06
N ASN A 27 -12.51 1.65 -44.81
CA ASN A 27 -12.15 2.26 -43.53
C ASN A 27 -13.02 3.47 -43.15
N ILE A 28 -13.40 4.32 -44.13
CA ILE A 28 -14.34 5.44 -43.89
C ILE A 28 -15.74 4.92 -43.52
N LEU A 29 -16.21 3.88 -44.21
CA LEU A 29 -17.52 3.28 -43.95
C LEU A 29 -17.57 2.56 -42.59
N GLU A 30 -16.46 1.94 -42.17
CA GLU A 30 -16.32 1.26 -40.88
C GLU A 30 -16.07 2.22 -39.70
N SER A 31 -15.39 3.35 -39.91
CA SER A 31 -15.16 4.36 -38.87
C SER A 31 -16.40 5.18 -38.51
N SER A 32 -17.40 5.24 -39.40
CA SER A 32 -18.67 5.93 -39.14
C SER A 32 -19.59 5.08 -38.26
N THR A 33 -19.48 5.25 -36.94
CA THR A 33 -20.28 4.49 -35.95
C THR A 33 -21.65 5.10 -35.64
N GLU A 34 -21.86 6.38 -35.99
CA GLU A 34 -23.12 7.09 -35.73
C GLU A 34 -24.19 6.91 -36.81
N TYR A 35 -23.79 6.58 -38.04
CA TYR A 35 -24.71 6.40 -39.17
C TYR A 35 -24.67 4.96 -39.67
N SER A 36 -25.86 4.39 -39.82
CA SER A 36 -26.09 3.17 -40.56
C SER A 36 -25.91 3.46 -42.04
N ILE A 37 -25.07 2.68 -42.71
CA ILE A 37 -24.92 2.68 -44.16
C ILE A 37 -25.20 1.26 -44.63
N ILE A 38 -26.26 1.12 -45.44
CA ILE A 38 -26.77 -0.16 -45.92
C ILE A 38 -26.86 -0.06 -47.44
N GLY A 39 -26.15 -0.94 -48.15
CA GLY A 39 -26.32 -1.12 -49.58
C GLY A 39 -27.26 -2.29 -49.85
N LYS A 40 -28.17 -2.16 -50.81
CA LYS A 40 -29.06 -3.25 -51.24
C LYS A 40 -29.20 -3.32 -52.75
N ASP A 41 -29.54 -4.49 -53.26
CA ASP A 41 -29.97 -4.67 -54.65
C ASP A 41 -31.38 -4.13 -54.89
N LEU A 42 -31.88 -4.23 -56.12
CA LEU A 42 -33.22 -3.76 -56.50
C LEU A 42 -34.36 -4.59 -55.88
N ASP A 43 -34.09 -5.84 -55.51
CA ASP A 43 -35.04 -6.77 -54.90
C ASP A 43 -35.05 -6.67 -53.36
N GLY A 44 -34.18 -5.81 -52.81
CA GLY A 44 -34.08 -5.51 -51.39
C GLY A 44 -33.14 -6.41 -50.60
N GLY A 45 -32.36 -7.27 -51.26
CA GLY A 45 -31.28 -8.05 -50.66
C GLY A 45 -30.15 -7.14 -50.18
N ILE A 46 -29.66 -7.37 -48.95
CA ILE A 46 -28.63 -6.54 -48.33
C ILE A 46 -27.25 -6.94 -48.87
N LEU A 47 -26.54 -6.00 -49.48
CA LEU A 47 -25.22 -6.19 -50.09
C LEU A 47 -24.09 -5.57 -49.26
N LEU A 48 -24.39 -4.53 -48.49
CA LEU A 48 -23.41 -3.80 -47.68
C LEU A 48 -24.02 -3.46 -46.33
N TRP A 49 -23.23 -3.68 -45.28
CA TRP A 49 -23.65 -3.49 -43.89
C TRP A 49 -22.46 -2.97 -43.09
N ASN A 50 -22.45 -1.67 -42.77
CA ASN A 50 -21.36 -1.07 -42.02
C ASN A 50 -21.48 -1.26 -40.50
N GLU A 51 -20.44 -0.88 -39.77
CA GLU A 51 -20.39 -0.95 -38.30
C GLU A 51 -21.52 -0.14 -37.63
N GLY A 52 -21.88 1.03 -38.17
CA GLY A 52 -23.04 1.79 -37.70
C GLY A 52 -24.37 1.03 -37.85
N ALA A 53 -24.55 0.27 -38.94
CA ALA A 53 -25.72 -0.59 -39.12
C ALA A 53 -25.74 -1.76 -38.13
N ARG A 54 -24.58 -2.38 -37.85
CA ARG A 54 -24.45 -3.40 -36.80
C ARG A 54 -24.86 -2.86 -35.43
N ARG A 55 -24.38 -1.68 -35.05
CA ARG A 55 -24.71 -1.05 -33.75
C ARG A 55 -26.17 -0.63 -33.65
N ILE A 56 -26.71 -0.01 -34.69
CA ILE A 56 -28.10 0.50 -34.67
C ILE A 56 -29.09 -0.68 -34.73
N TYR A 57 -28.92 -1.64 -35.63
CA TYR A 57 -29.93 -2.68 -35.84
C TYR A 57 -29.63 -3.98 -35.07
N GLY A 58 -28.42 -4.19 -34.56
CA GLY A 58 -28.05 -5.34 -33.73
C GLY A 58 -27.75 -6.64 -34.50
N TYR A 59 -27.77 -6.61 -35.83
CA TYR A 59 -27.39 -7.74 -36.68
C TYR A 59 -25.90 -7.67 -37.05
N ALA A 60 -25.20 -8.79 -36.91
CA ALA A 60 -23.82 -8.90 -37.41
C ALA A 60 -23.83 -8.97 -38.96
N PRO A 61 -22.82 -8.40 -39.65
CA PRO A 61 -22.76 -8.40 -41.12
C PRO A 61 -22.95 -9.79 -41.73
N GLU A 62 -22.41 -10.84 -41.09
CA GLU A 62 -22.44 -12.23 -41.56
C GLU A 62 -23.85 -12.85 -41.49
N GLU A 63 -24.77 -12.24 -40.73
CA GLU A 63 -26.15 -12.67 -40.58
C GLU A 63 -27.06 -12.08 -41.66
N VAL A 64 -26.67 -10.94 -42.25
CA VAL A 64 -27.56 -10.14 -43.11
C VAL A 64 -27.04 -9.95 -44.53
N VAL A 65 -25.74 -9.72 -44.72
CA VAL A 65 -25.14 -9.50 -46.04
C VAL A 65 -25.26 -10.78 -46.88
N GLY A 66 -25.94 -10.69 -48.02
CA GLY A 66 -26.21 -11.81 -48.93
C GLY A 66 -27.18 -12.88 -48.39
N LYS A 67 -27.71 -12.73 -47.17
CA LYS A 67 -28.55 -13.74 -46.49
C LYS A 67 -29.93 -13.24 -46.11
N ALA A 68 -30.12 -11.93 -45.94
CA ALA A 68 -31.38 -11.35 -45.50
C ALA A 68 -31.87 -10.24 -46.45
N ASN A 69 -33.19 -10.14 -46.55
CA ASN A 69 -33.84 -9.01 -47.21
C ASN A 69 -34.04 -7.86 -46.21
N SER A 70 -33.93 -6.61 -46.68
CA SER A 70 -34.14 -5.40 -45.88
C SER A 70 -35.53 -5.30 -45.22
N SER A 71 -36.48 -6.19 -45.56
CA SER A 71 -37.75 -6.38 -44.86
C SER A 71 -37.59 -6.63 -43.36
N ILE A 72 -36.53 -7.30 -42.90
CA ILE A 72 -36.27 -7.55 -41.47
C ILE A 72 -36.15 -6.27 -40.63
N LEU A 73 -35.84 -5.15 -41.28
CA LEU A 73 -35.63 -3.85 -40.64
C LEU A 73 -36.93 -3.06 -40.51
N HIS A 74 -38.03 -3.55 -41.05
CA HIS A 74 -39.33 -2.87 -41.10
C HIS A 74 -40.33 -3.48 -40.12
N THR A 75 -41.30 -2.66 -39.69
CA THR A 75 -42.42 -3.17 -38.89
C THR A 75 -43.34 -4.04 -39.75
N ALA A 76 -44.06 -4.99 -39.13
CA ALA A 76 -45.05 -5.81 -39.85
C ALA A 76 -46.13 -4.95 -40.54
N GLU A 77 -46.49 -3.82 -39.94
CA GLU A 77 -47.46 -2.85 -40.48
C GLU A 77 -46.93 -2.15 -41.75
N ASP A 78 -45.66 -1.74 -41.76
CA ASP A 78 -45.03 -1.11 -42.93
C ASP A 78 -44.89 -2.10 -44.08
N ILE A 79 -44.57 -3.36 -43.79
CA ILE A 79 -44.50 -4.43 -44.80
C ILE A 79 -45.89 -4.66 -45.39
N ALA A 80 -46.92 -4.82 -44.56
CA ALA A 80 -48.29 -5.08 -45.02
C ALA A 80 -48.87 -3.93 -45.86
N SER A 81 -48.52 -2.68 -45.56
CA SER A 81 -48.95 -1.50 -46.32
C SER A 81 -48.14 -1.24 -47.60
N GLY A 82 -47.07 -2.01 -47.84
CA GLY A 82 -46.18 -1.83 -49.01
C GLY A 82 -45.34 -0.55 -48.95
N ARG A 83 -45.28 0.12 -47.79
CA ARG A 83 -44.57 1.40 -47.61
C ARG A 83 -43.08 1.35 -48.00
N PRO A 84 -42.31 0.29 -47.68
CA PRO A 84 -40.92 0.17 -48.12
C PRO A 84 -40.74 0.19 -49.64
N ALA A 85 -41.63 -0.47 -50.38
CA ALA A 85 -41.59 -0.53 -51.83
C ALA A 85 -41.90 0.84 -52.46
N GLN A 86 -42.86 1.58 -51.91
CA GLN A 86 -43.19 2.94 -52.35
C GLN A 86 -42.01 3.90 -52.16
N ILE A 87 -41.32 3.81 -51.03
CA ILE A 87 -40.13 4.62 -50.73
C ILE A 87 -39.00 4.32 -51.72
N MET A 88 -38.76 3.04 -52.03
CA MET A 88 -37.76 2.66 -53.05
C MET A 88 -38.12 3.19 -54.43
N ALA A 89 -39.39 3.07 -54.83
CA ALA A 89 -39.86 3.57 -56.12
C ALA A 89 -39.72 5.09 -56.24
N SER A 90 -39.96 5.85 -55.17
CA SER A 90 -39.70 7.30 -55.14
C SER A 90 -38.20 7.60 -55.25
N ALA A 91 -37.33 6.91 -54.49
CA ALA A 91 -35.88 7.12 -54.60
C ALA A 91 -35.35 6.85 -56.03
N LEU A 92 -35.87 5.84 -56.72
CA LEU A 92 -35.48 5.50 -58.09
C LEU A 92 -35.99 6.53 -59.11
N ARG A 93 -37.21 7.05 -58.93
CA ARG A 93 -37.84 8.04 -59.80
C ARG A 93 -37.23 9.43 -59.64
N ASP A 94 -37.05 9.85 -58.39
CA ASP A 94 -36.70 11.23 -58.01
C ASP A 94 -35.19 11.40 -57.79
N GLY A 95 -34.42 10.31 -57.89
CA GLY A 95 -32.97 10.29 -57.71
C GLY A 95 -32.51 10.33 -56.26
N LYS A 96 -33.42 10.58 -55.30
CA LYS A 96 -33.18 10.54 -53.87
C LYS A 96 -34.51 10.46 -53.13
N TRP A 97 -34.54 9.77 -51.99
CA TRP A 97 -35.63 9.88 -51.03
C TRP A 97 -35.06 10.28 -49.67
N GLU A 98 -35.70 11.22 -48.99
CA GLU A 98 -35.34 11.64 -47.63
C GLU A 98 -36.60 11.65 -46.75
N GLY A 99 -36.51 11.08 -45.56
CA GLY A 99 -37.63 11.09 -44.63
C GLY A 99 -37.35 10.31 -43.36
N THR A 100 -38.36 10.24 -42.50
CA THR A 100 -38.34 9.40 -41.30
C THR A 100 -39.20 8.16 -41.49
N ILE A 101 -38.72 7.03 -40.96
CA ILE A 101 -39.44 5.76 -40.96
C ILE A 101 -39.18 5.00 -39.66
N THR A 102 -40.19 4.28 -39.18
CA THR A 102 -40.02 3.39 -38.04
C THR A 102 -39.30 2.11 -38.48
N ARG A 103 -38.31 1.71 -37.70
CA ARG A 103 -37.45 0.56 -37.94
C ARG A 103 -37.49 -0.38 -36.74
N VAL A 104 -37.09 -1.63 -36.95
CA VAL A 104 -37.05 -2.66 -35.92
C VAL A 104 -35.62 -3.18 -35.78
N ARG A 105 -35.12 -3.26 -34.54
CA ARG A 105 -33.84 -3.90 -34.21
C ARG A 105 -33.99 -5.42 -34.12
N LYS A 106 -32.89 -6.16 -34.11
CA LYS A 106 -32.85 -7.61 -33.87
C LYS A 106 -33.54 -8.03 -32.56
N SER A 107 -33.49 -7.19 -31.53
CA SER A 107 -34.18 -7.41 -30.24
C SER A 107 -35.71 -7.29 -30.32
N GLY A 108 -36.25 -6.81 -31.43
CA GLY A 108 -37.67 -6.46 -31.59
C GLY A 108 -38.02 -5.03 -31.17
N GLU A 109 -37.05 -4.26 -30.66
CA GLU A 109 -37.26 -2.85 -30.30
C GLU A 109 -37.55 -2.00 -31.55
N ARG A 110 -38.60 -1.17 -31.48
CA ARG A 110 -38.92 -0.19 -32.52
C ARG A 110 -38.18 1.12 -32.28
N PHE A 111 -37.61 1.70 -33.32
CA PHE A 111 -36.93 3.00 -33.25
C PHE A 111 -37.25 3.86 -34.48
N THR A 112 -37.11 5.18 -34.38
CA THR A 112 -37.34 6.09 -35.50
C THR A 112 -36.03 6.41 -36.21
N ALA A 113 -35.93 6.03 -37.47
CA ALA A 113 -34.78 6.29 -38.31
C ALA A 113 -35.05 7.46 -39.24
N ARG A 114 -34.20 8.50 -39.18
CA ARG A 114 -34.11 9.48 -40.28
C ARG A 114 -33.17 8.92 -41.32
N MET A 115 -33.65 8.83 -42.56
CA MET A 115 -32.97 8.08 -43.60
C MET A 115 -32.96 8.84 -44.92
N VAL A 116 -31.83 8.71 -45.60
CA VAL A 116 -31.62 9.13 -46.98
C VAL A 116 -31.38 7.88 -47.82
N ILE A 117 -32.10 7.74 -48.92
CA ILE A 117 -31.92 6.65 -49.89
C ILE A 117 -31.55 7.24 -51.25
N THR A 118 -30.48 6.76 -51.84
CA THR A 118 -30.06 7.12 -53.20
C THR A 118 -29.90 5.88 -54.08
N PRO A 119 -30.27 5.93 -55.37
CA PRO A 119 -30.03 4.84 -56.29
C PRO A 119 -28.55 4.78 -56.65
N ARG A 120 -27.98 3.58 -56.56
CA ARG A 120 -26.65 3.26 -57.10
C ARG A 120 -26.82 2.92 -58.57
N ARG A 121 -26.03 3.54 -59.46
CA ARG A 121 -26.11 3.32 -60.91
C ARG A 121 -24.83 2.68 -61.44
N ASP A 122 -24.94 1.90 -62.51
CA ASP A 122 -23.78 1.45 -63.28
C ASP A 122 -23.20 2.57 -64.16
N ALA A 123 -22.16 2.23 -64.93
CA ALA A 123 -21.49 3.17 -65.84
C ALA A 123 -22.42 3.71 -66.96
N ASP A 124 -23.48 2.99 -67.30
CA ASP A 124 -24.48 3.38 -68.30
C ASP A 124 -25.65 4.18 -67.69
N GLY A 125 -25.60 4.45 -66.38
CA GLY A 125 -26.60 5.23 -65.66
C GLY A 125 -27.85 4.45 -65.26
N LEU A 126 -27.89 3.13 -65.46
CA LEU A 126 -29.00 2.29 -65.00
C LEU A 126 -28.88 2.00 -63.50
N PRO A 127 -29.98 2.05 -62.73
CA PRO A 127 -29.94 1.74 -61.30
C PRO A 127 -29.68 0.25 -61.08
N ILE A 128 -28.66 -0.06 -60.28
CA ILE A 128 -28.18 -1.41 -59.94
C ILE A 128 -28.29 -1.71 -58.43
N GLY A 129 -29.02 -0.87 -57.69
CA GLY A 129 -29.23 -1.00 -56.25
C GLY A 129 -29.53 0.33 -55.58
N LEU A 130 -29.62 0.31 -54.25
CA LEU A 130 -29.91 1.49 -53.43
C LEU A 130 -28.91 1.56 -52.27
N LEU A 131 -28.44 2.77 -51.97
CA LEU A 131 -27.63 3.08 -50.79
C LEU A 131 -28.51 3.82 -49.79
N LEU A 132 -28.56 3.32 -48.56
CA LEU A 132 -29.37 3.85 -47.48
C LEU A 132 -28.44 4.34 -46.38
N MET A 133 -28.53 5.61 -46.03
CA MET A 133 -27.88 6.16 -44.85
C MET A 133 -28.96 6.51 -43.83
N SER A 134 -28.88 5.94 -42.62
CA SER A 134 -29.86 6.19 -41.57
C SER A 134 -29.23 6.52 -40.22
N LYS A 135 -29.87 7.41 -39.46
CA LYS A 135 -29.53 7.74 -38.07
C LYS A 135 -30.72 7.40 -37.18
N ASP A 136 -30.46 6.75 -36.05
CA ASP A 136 -31.46 6.62 -35.00
C ASP A 136 -31.67 7.97 -34.33
N ILE A 137 -32.88 8.52 -34.49
CA ILE A 137 -33.27 9.80 -33.93
C ILE A 137 -34.31 9.63 -32.82
N THR A 138 -34.48 8.44 -32.25
CA THR A 138 -35.58 8.16 -31.32
C THR A 138 -35.54 9.05 -30.08
N ASN A 139 -34.35 9.30 -29.52
CA ASN A 139 -34.19 10.20 -28.38
C ASN A 139 -34.34 11.67 -28.80
N GLU A 140 -33.77 12.06 -29.94
CA GLU A 140 -33.87 13.42 -30.50
C GLU A 140 -35.34 13.78 -30.83
N GLN A 141 -36.09 12.80 -31.32
CA GLN A 141 -37.49 12.94 -31.69
C GLN A 141 -38.43 12.81 -30.49
N ARG A 142 -38.16 11.93 -29.50
CA ARG A 142 -38.89 11.96 -28.21
C ARG A 142 -38.74 13.31 -27.54
N PHE A 143 -37.52 13.85 -27.52
CA PHE A 143 -37.26 15.18 -26.96
C PHE A 143 -37.97 16.28 -27.76
N ALA A 144 -37.97 16.21 -29.10
CA ALA A 144 -38.69 17.15 -29.96
C ALA A 144 -40.23 17.01 -29.88
N ASP A 145 -40.76 15.80 -29.70
CA ASP A 145 -42.19 15.52 -29.57
C ASP A 145 -42.71 15.82 -28.16
N GLU A 146 -41.88 15.66 -27.12
CA GLU A 146 -42.13 16.24 -25.79
C GLU A 146 -42.17 17.77 -25.86
N LEU A 147 -41.27 18.38 -26.65
CA LEU A 147 -41.30 19.82 -26.96
C LEU A 147 -42.53 20.24 -27.79
N ARG A 148 -43.06 19.39 -28.69
CA ARG A 148 -44.29 19.65 -29.46
C ARG A 148 -45.58 19.41 -28.68
N ARG A 149 -45.59 18.41 -27.79
CA ARG A 149 -46.73 18.11 -26.89
C ARG A 149 -46.90 19.19 -25.83
N ALA A 150 -45.83 19.89 -25.46
CA ALA A 150 -45.91 21.24 -24.95
C ALA A 150 -46.37 22.17 -26.09
N LYS A 151 -47.69 22.20 -26.35
CA LYS A 151 -48.33 23.07 -27.36
C LYS A 151 -47.75 24.48 -27.27
N LEU A 152 -46.85 24.84 -28.20
CA LEU A 152 -46.29 26.18 -28.22
C LEU A 152 -46.83 27.07 -29.34
N PHE A 153 -47.49 26.58 -30.39
CA PHE A 153 -48.19 27.50 -31.31
C PHE A 153 -49.36 26.88 -32.08
N ASP A 154 -50.53 27.48 -31.89
CA ASP A 154 -51.63 27.52 -32.85
C ASP A 154 -51.44 28.80 -33.69
N SER A 155 -51.63 28.74 -35.01
CA SER A 155 -51.34 29.84 -35.95
C SER A 155 -52.33 31.02 -35.88
N ALA A 156 -53.06 31.13 -34.77
CA ALA A 156 -54.09 32.14 -34.52
C ALA A 156 -53.72 33.19 -33.47
N ILE A 157 -52.52 33.13 -32.85
CA ILE A 157 -52.16 33.98 -31.69
C ILE A 157 -51.40 35.26 -32.06
N VAL A 158 -50.83 35.39 -33.26
CA VAL A 158 -50.00 36.55 -33.62
C VAL A 158 -50.54 37.18 -34.89
N GLY A 159 -51.39 38.19 -34.74
CA GLY A 159 -52.07 38.87 -35.84
C GLY A 159 -51.19 39.92 -36.54
N ASN A 160 -50.08 40.34 -35.93
CA ASN A 160 -49.17 41.34 -36.51
C ASN A 160 -47.73 41.24 -35.97
N ALA A 161 -46.80 41.94 -36.63
CA ALA A 161 -45.37 41.92 -36.31
C ALA A 161 -45.02 42.42 -34.90
N GLN A 162 -45.89 43.22 -34.26
CA GLN A 162 -45.65 43.75 -32.92
C GLN A 162 -45.89 42.69 -31.85
N GLU A 163 -46.98 41.91 -31.97
CA GLU A 163 -47.27 40.77 -31.08
C GLU A 163 -46.21 39.67 -31.17
N ALA A 164 -45.59 39.48 -32.35
CA ALA A 164 -44.47 38.54 -32.52
C ALA A 164 -43.22 38.99 -31.75
N VAL A 165 -42.95 40.29 -31.78
CA VAL A 165 -41.83 40.92 -31.07
C VAL A 165 -42.05 40.87 -29.56
N ASP A 166 -43.25 41.20 -29.09
CA ASP A 166 -43.59 41.15 -27.66
C ASP A 166 -43.55 39.71 -27.13
N PHE A 167 -43.97 38.72 -27.92
CA PHE A 167 -43.89 37.32 -27.56
C PHE A 167 -42.45 36.78 -27.47
N ILE A 168 -41.60 37.09 -28.47
CA ILE A 168 -40.17 36.73 -28.44
C ILE A 168 -39.47 37.41 -27.26
N THR A 169 -39.83 38.65 -26.95
CA THR A 169 -39.29 39.41 -25.81
C THR A 169 -39.66 38.72 -24.48
N ASN A 170 -40.92 38.29 -24.32
CA ASN A 170 -41.35 37.52 -23.15
C ASN A 170 -40.66 36.14 -23.02
N ILE A 171 -40.36 35.45 -24.12
CA ILE A 171 -39.58 34.19 -24.09
C ILE A 171 -38.13 34.44 -23.65
N LEU A 172 -37.51 35.50 -24.19
CA LEU A 172 -36.15 35.86 -23.82
C LEU A 172 -36.05 36.28 -22.36
N GLU A 173 -37.08 36.94 -21.82
CA GLU A 173 -37.18 37.35 -20.41
C GLU A 173 -37.56 36.22 -19.46
N SER A 174 -38.35 35.23 -19.89
CA SER A 174 -38.77 34.09 -19.06
C SER A 174 -37.72 32.96 -18.95
N SER A 175 -36.72 32.93 -19.84
CA SER A 175 -35.61 31.97 -19.77
C SER A 175 -34.62 32.38 -18.67
N THR A 176 -34.94 32.05 -17.41
CA THR A 176 -34.14 32.43 -16.24
C THR A 176 -32.87 31.61 -16.06
N GLU A 177 -32.76 30.46 -16.73
CA GLU A 177 -31.60 29.55 -16.63
C GLU A 177 -30.46 29.94 -17.58
N TYR A 178 -30.77 30.56 -18.72
CA TYR A 178 -29.78 30.91 -19.75
C TYR A 178 -29.65 32.42 -19.89
N SER A 179 -28.42 32.90 -19.82
CA SER A 179 -28.10 34.28 -20.18
C SER A 179 -28.12 34.45 -21.69
N VAL A 180 -28.93 35.36 -22.19
CA VAL A 180 -28.98 35.76 -23.59
C VAL A 180 -28.56 37.23 -23.72
N ILE A 181 -27.48 37.46 -24.48
CA ILE A 181 -26.88 38.78 -24.65
C ILE A 181 -26.73 39.07 -26.15
N GLY A 182 -27.30 40.18 -26.61
CA GLY A 182 -27.10 40.68 -27.97
C GLY A 182 -26.09 41.83 -27.95
N LYS A 183 -25.18 41.88 -28.93
CA LYS A 183 -24.20 42.95 -29.07
C LYS A 183 -23.96 43.36 -30.52
N ASN A 184 -23.46 44.57 -30.75
CA ASN A 184 -23.04 45.02 -32.09
C ASN A 184 -21.66 44.43 -32.48
N LEU A 185 -21.15 44.76 -33.67
CA LEU A 185 -19.85 44.27 -34.16
C LEU A 185 -18.67 44.70 -33.27
N ASP A 186 -18.76 45.87 -32.62
CA ASP A 186 -17.73 46.39 -31.71
C ASP A 186 -17.82 45.77 -30.30
N GLY A 187 -18.79 44.89 -30.05
CA GLY A 187 -18.99 44.23 -28.77
C GLY A 187 -19.83 45.00 -27.75
N LYS A 188 -20.39 46.15 -28.12
CA LYS A 188 -21.32 46.94 -27.29
C LYS A 188 -22.63 46.19 -27.09
N ILE A 189 -23.06 46.06 -25.84
CA ILE A 189 -24.25 45.29 -25.46
C ILE A 189 -25.51 46.07 -25.87
N LEU A 190 -26.42 45.39 -26.56
CA LEU A 190 -27.69 45.91 -27.08
C LEU A 190 -28.90 45.17 -26.49
N LEU A 191 -28.72 43.94 -26.01
CA LEU A 191 -29.78 43.13 -25.43
C LEU A 191 -29.21 42.39 -24.23
N TRP A 192 -29.97 42.37 -23.14
CA TRP A 192 -29.60 41.78 -21.86
C TRP A 192 -30.86 41.23 -21.20
N ASN A 193 -31.01 39.90 -21.16
CA ASN A 193 -32.20 39.28 -20.58
C ASN A 193 -32.10 39.06 -19.07
N GLU A 194 -33.18 38.59 -18.44
CA GLU A 194 -33.23 38.29 -17.00
C GLU A 194 -32.22 37.20 -16.60
N GLY A 195 -31.98 36.20 -17.46
CA GLY A 195 -30.94 35.21 -17.25
C GLY A 195 -29.53 35.83 -17.20
N ALA A 196 -29.24 36.82 -18.04
CA ALA A 196 -27.98 37.55 -18.03
C ALA A 196 -27.83 38.43 -16.78
N ARG A 197 -28.92 39.07 -16.33
CA ARG A 197 -28.97 39.83 -15.08
C ARG A 197 -28.65 38.97 -13.88
N ARG A 198 -29.30 37.81 -13.75
CA ARG A 198 -29.05 36.86 -12.65
C ARG A 198 -27.67 36.24 -12.72
N LEU A 199 -27.22 35.87 -13.93
CA LEU A 199 -25.93 35.21 -14.11
C LEU A 199 -24.76 36.18 -13.84
N TYR A 200 -24.79 37.38 -14.40
CA TYR A 200 -23.65 38.30 -14.32
C TYR A 200 -23.81 39.40 -13.26
N GLY A 201 -25.00 39.60 -12.71
CA GLY A 201 -25.26 40.54 -11.61
C GLY A 201 -25.35 42.02 -12.02
N TYR A 202 -25.37 42.32 -13.32
CA TYR A 202 -25.55 43.68 -13.84
C TYR A 202 -27.01 43.94 -14.20
N GLU A 203 -27.54 45.10 -13.78
CA GLU A 203 -28.88 45.53 -14.18
C GLU A 203 -28.88 46.01 -15.64
N PRO A 204 -29.96 45.77 -16.42
CA PRO A 204 -30.02 46.11 -17.85
C PRO A 204 -29.66 47.57 -18.15
N GLU A 205 -30.07 48.52 -17.30
CA GLU A 205 -29.84 49.96 -17.45
C GLU A 205 -28.37 50.35 -17.30
N GLU A 206 -27.56 49.50 -16.67
CA GLU A 206 -26.11 49.69 -16.49
C GLU A 206 -25.33 49.26 -17.74
N VAL A 207 -25.87 48.32 -18.51
CA VAL A 207 -25.11 47.60 -19.55
C VAL A 207 -25.62 47.84 -20.96
N VAL A 208 -26.94 47.85 -21.16
CA VAL A 208 -27.55 48.01 -22.49
C VAL A 208 -27.25 49.41 -23.02
N GLY A 209 -26.62 49.49 -24.19
CA GLY A 209 -26.27 50.75 -24.84
C GLY A 209 -25.13 51.52 -24.17
N LYS A 210 -24.54 51.01 -23.08
CA LYS A 210 -23.49 51.68 -22.29
C LYS A 210 -22.21 50.86 -22.19
N ALA A 211 -22.30 49.55 -21.97
CA ALA A 211 -21.16 48.70 -21.69
C ALA A 211 -20.77 47.79 -22.86
N ASN A 212 -19.52 47.32 -22.84
CA ASN A 212 -18.99 46.35 -23.79
C ASN A 212 -18.90 44.97 -23.14
N SER A 213 -19.27 43.92 -23.89
CA SER A 213 -19.20 42.51 -23.47
C SER A 213 -17.82 42.05 -23.00
N ILE A 214 -16.76 42.82 -23.29
CA ILE A 214 -15.41 42.58 -22.75
C ILE A 214 -15.36 42.57 -21.21
N MET A 215 -16.27 43.29 -20.55
CA MET A 215 -16.37 43.34 -19.08
C MET A 215 -16.72 41.98 -18.45
N LEU A 216 -17.24 41.03 -19.24
CA LEU A 216 -17.61 39.70 -18.79
C LEU A 216 -16.41 38.74 -18.77
N HIS A 217 -15.24 39.17 -19.26
CA HIS A 217 -14.03 38.36 -19.36
C HIS A 217 -13.01 38.77 -18.29
N ALA A 218 -12.18 37.82 -17.87
CA ALA A 218 -11.08 38.10 -16.97
C ALA A 218 -10.04 39.06 -17.60
N PRO A 219 -9.40 39.95 -16.83
CA PRO A 219 -8.40 40.88 -17.35
C PRO A 219 -7.28 40.20 -18.15
N GLU A 220 -6.89 38.98 -17.75
CA GLU A 220 -5.87 38.19 -18.44
C GLU A 220 -6.33 37.71 -19.83
N ASP A 221 -7.60 37.32 -19.95
CA ASP A 221 -8.19 36.90 -21.23
C ASP A 221 -8.36 38.08 -22.18
N VAL A 222 -8.67 39.25 -21.62
CA VAL A 222 -8.72 40.52 -22.36
C VAL A 222 -7.34 40.90 -22.89
N ALA A 223 -6.30 40.83 -22.04
CA ALA A 223 -4.92 41.16 -22.41
C ALA A 223 -4.37 40.25 -23.53
N THR A 224 -4.83 39.00 -23.59
CA THR A 224 -4.44 38.03 -24.62
C THR A 224 -5.28 38.09 -25.89
N GLY A 225 -6.27 38.99 -25.96
CA GLY A 225 -7.13 39.17 -27.14
C GLY A 225 -8.14 38.05 -27.37
N LYS A 226 -8.33 37.13 -26.42
CA LYS A 226 -9.27 35.99 -26.55
C LYS A 226 -10.71 36.41 -26.90
N PRO A 227 -11.31 37.47 -26.30
CA PRO A 227 -12.66 37.90 -26.66
C PRO A 227 -12.80 38.25 -28.15
N GLN A 228 -11.78 38.86 -28.75
CA GLN A 228 -11.76 39.23 -30.16
C GLN A 228 -11.69 37.97 -31.05
N ALA A 229 -10.77 37.05 -30.72
CA ALA A 229 -10.60 35.79 -31.46
C ALA A 229 -11.87 34.92 -31.48
N MET A 230 -12.63 34.92 -30.37
CA MET A 230 -13.92 34.22 -30.29
C MET A 230 -14.95 34.80 -31.28
N LEU A 231 -14.98 36.12 -31.44
CA LEU A 231 -15.90 36.81 -32.35
C LEU A 231 -15.49 36.64 -33.81
N GLU A 232 -14.20 36.70 -34.11
CA GLU A 232 -13.66 36.43 -35.44
C GLU A 232 -13.96 34.99 -35.88
N THR A 233 -13.81 34.03 -34.97
CA THR A 233 -14.17 32.63 -35.22
C THR A 233 -15.67 32.49 -35.50
N ALA A 234 -16.52 33.16 -34.71
CA ALA A 234 -17.96 33.13 -34.94
C ALA A 234 -18.36 33.76 -36.30
N LEU A 235 -17.64 34.79 -36.76
CA LEU A 235 -17.88 35.41 -38.08
C LEU A 235 -17.45 34.51 -39.24
N SER A 236 -16.30 33.83 -39.12
CA SER A 236 -15.73 32.99 -40.20
C SER A 236 -16.41 31.62 -40.30
N THR A 237 -16.73 31.00 -39.17
CA THR A 237 -17.29 29.64 -39.11
C THR A 237 -18.81 29.61 -38.89
N GLY A 238 -19.42 30.76 -38.61
CA GLY A 238 -20.86 30.90 -38.35
C GLY A 238 -21.28 30.63 -36.91
N LYS A 239 -20.40 30.10 -36.04
CA LYS A 239 -20.63 29.97 -34.60
C LYS A 239 -19.32 29.81 -33.83
N TRP A 240 -19.28 30.24 -32.58
CA TRP A 240 -18.25 29.84 -31.63
C TRP A 240 -18.92 29.18 -30.43
N GLU A 241 -18.35 28.09 -29.94
CA GLU A 241 -18.87 27.36 -28.78
C GLU A 241 -17.69 26.91 -27.92
N GLY A 242 -17.79 27.11 -26.61
CA GLY A 242 -16.73 26.70 -25.70
C GLY A 242 -17.04 27.01 -24.24
N THR A 243 -16.21 26.43 -23.38
CA THR A 243 -16.23 26.67 -21.93
C THR A 243 -15.17 27.71 -21.59
N ILE A 244 -15.56 28.80 -20.93
CA ILE A 244 -14.66 29.91 -20.62
C ILE A 244 -14.94 30.46 -19.20
N PRO A 245 -13.91 30.85 -18.44
CA PRO A 245 -14.11 31.61 -17.22
C PRO A 245 -14.75 32.97 -17.52
N ARG A 246 -15.68 33.35 -16.68
CA ARG A 246 -16.45 34.59 -16.74
C ARG A 246 -16.39 35.31 -15.40
N LEU A 247 -16.60 36.62 -15.44
CA LEU A 247 -16.67 37.46 -14.26
C LEU A 247 -18.08 37.99 -14.04
N ARG A 248 -18.56 37.86 -12.81
CA ARG A 248 -19.75 38.56 -12.32
C ARG A 248 -19.40 39.98 -11.87
N LYS A 249 -20.41 40.84 -11.69
CA LYS A 249 -20.26 42.23 -11.19
C LYS A 249 -19.54 42.33 -9.84
N ASN A 250 -19.74 41.36 -8.95
CA ASN A 250 -19.10 41.29 -7.64
C ASN A 250 -17.62 40.83 -7.70
N GLY A 251 -17.09 40.52 -8.88
CA GLY A 251 -15.72 40.02 -9.07
C GLY A 251 -15.59 38.49 -8.97
N GLU A 252 -16.67 37.76 -8.66
CA GLU A 252 -16.68 36.30 -8.61
C GLU A 252 -16.40 35.71 -10.01
N ARG A 253 -15.45 34.78 -10.08
CA ARG A 253 -15.16 34.00 -11.28
C ARG A 253 -16.03 32.74 -11.30
N PHE A 254 -16.64 32.46 -12.43
CA PHE A 254 -17.38 31.21 -12.66
C PHE A 254 -17.09 30.65 -14.05
N THR A 255 -17.34 29.36 -14.25
CA THR A 255 -17.12 28.72 -15.55
C THR A 255 -18.42 28.69 -16.33
N ALA A 256 -18.44 29.39 -17.47
CA ALA A 256 -19.60 29.45 -18.35
C ALA A 256 -19.38 28.60 -19.60
N ARG A 257 -20.37 27.78 -19.96
CA ARG A 257 -20.50 27.27 -21.32
C ARG A 257 -21.17 28.36 -22.16
N VAL A 258 -20.49 28.81 -23.21
CA VAL A 258 -20.90 29.96 -24.02
C VAL A 258 -20.99 29.58 -25.49
N VAL A 259 -22.08 29.97 -26.13
CA VAL A 259 -22.29 29.89 -27.58
C VAL A 259 -22.44 31.31 -28.12
N ILE A 260 -21.74 31.62 -29.20
CA ILE A 260 -21.77 32.92 -29.88
C ILE A 260 -22.13 32.70 -31.34
N THR A 261 -23.18 33.38 -31.82
CA THR A 261 -23.60 33.33 -33.23
C THR A 261 -23.65 34.74 -33.82
N PRO A 262 -23.23 34.94 -35.09
CA PRO A 262 -23.34 36.23 -35.75
C PRO A 262 -24.80 36.54 -36.10
N ARG A 263 -25.25 37.75 -35.79
CA ARG A 263 -26.53 38.29 -36.23
C ARG A 263 -26.33 38.93 -37.60
N ARG A 264 -27.17 38.60 -38.57
CA ARG A 264 -27.11 39.10 -39.94
C ARG A 264 -28.37 39.89 -40.28
N ASP A 265 -28.24 40.91 -41.11
CA ASP A 265 -29.39 41.60 -41.70
C ASP A 265 -30.01 40.78 -42.84
N SER A 266 -31.08 41.30 -43.45
CA SER A 266 -31.79 40.67 -44.58
C SER A 266 -30.93 40.51 -45.84
N THR A 267 -29.77 41.16 -45.92
CA THR A 267 -28.80 41.01 -47.01
C THR A 267 -27.71 39.98 -46.72
N GLY A 268 -27.75 39.36 -45.53
CA GLY A 268 -26.76 38.38 -45.08
C GLY A 268 -25.48 39.00 -44.48
N LYS A 269 -25.41 40.34 -44.37
CA LYS A 269 -24.27 41.03 -43.77
C LYS A 269 -24.35 40.94 -42.25
N ALA A 270 -23.24 40.63 -41.59
CA ALA A 270 -23.19 40.59 -40.13
C ALA A 270 -23.38 42.00 -39.55
N ILE A 271 -24.31 42.15 -38.61
CA ILE A 271 -24.67 43.39 -37.91
C ILE A 271 -24.40 43.32 -36.40
N GLY A 272 -24.03 42.16 -35.88
CA GLY A 272 -23.71 41.96 -34.46
C GLY A 272 -23.57 40.49 -34.08
N PHE A 273 -23.71 40.19 -32.79
CA PHE A 273 -23.63 38.85 -32.24
C PHE A 273 -24.74 38.59 -31.23
N LEU A 274 -25.13 37.32 -31.09
CA LEU A 274 -25.97 36.78 -30.03
C LEU A 274 -25.13 35.79 -29.21
N LEU A 275 -25.15 35.94 -27.89
CA LEU A 275 -24.41 35.11 -26.95
C LEU A 275 -25.40 34.41 -26.02
N ILE A 276 -25.26 33.10 -25.87
CA ILE A 276 -26.00 32.31 -24.90
C ILE A 276 -24.99 31.71 -23.92
N SER A 277 -25.19 31.93 -22.62
CA SER A 277 -24.27 31.45 -21.57
C SER A 277 -25.04 30.70 -20.48
N LYS A 278 -24.46 29.60 -19.98
CA LYS A 278 -24.92 28.86 -18.79
C LYS A 278 -23.76 28.63 -17.83
N ASP A 279 -23.98 28.84 -16.54
CA ASP A 279 -23.05 28.46 -15.48
C ASP A 279 -23.02 26.94 -15.33
N ILE A 280 -21.85 26.33 -15.45
CA ILE A 280 -21.66 24.88 -15.29
C ILE A 280 -20.76 24.55 -14.08
N SER A 281 -20.48 25.53 -13.22
CA SER A 281 -19.53 25.36 -12.11
C SER A 281 -19.99 24.31 -11.10
N ALA A 282 -21.30 24.22 -10.83
CA ALA A 282 -21.86 23.20 -9.95
C ALA A 282 -21.82 21.79 -10.56
N GLU A 283 -22.07 21.66 -11.86
CA GLU A 283 -22.04 20.38 -12.59
C GLU A 283 -20.62 19.79 -12.60
N ILE A 284 -19.60 20.65 -12.77
CA ILE A 284 -18.19 20.25 -12.67
C ILE A 284 -17.85 19.78 -11.26
N ARG A 285 -18.20 20.56 -10.21
CA ARG A 285 -17.94 20.19 -8.80
C ARG A 285 -18.55 18.86 -8.42
N LEU A 286 -19.83 18.63 -8.73
CA LEU A 286 -20.50 17.35 -8.44
C LEU A 286 -19.85 16.16 -9.15
N THR A 287 -19.39 16.37 -10.39
CA THR A 287 -18.68 15.33 -11.15
C THR A 287 -17.32 15.01 -10.51
N GLU A 288 -16.60 16.03 -10.02
CA GLU A 288 -15.32 15.86 -9.33
C GLU A 288 -15.50 15.19 -7.95
N GLU A 289 -16.51 15.60 -7.19
CA GLU A 289 -16.88 14.97 -5.91
C GLU A 289 -17.25 13.50 -6.08
N LEU A 290 -18.05 13.15 -7.08
CA LEU A 290 -18.39 11.76 -7.38
C LEU A 290 -17.15 10.93 -7.73
N LYS A 291 -16.24 11.48 -8.55
CA LYS A 291 -14.98 10.83 -8.89
C LYS A 291 -14.08 10.65 -7.66
N ALA A 292 -14.00 11.65 -6.79
CA ALA A 292 -13.22 11.60 -5.56
C ALA A 292 -13.78 10.55 -4.59
N ALA A 293 -15.11 10.49 -4.42
CA ALA A 293 -15.77 9.50 -3.59
C ALA A 293 -15.57 8.06 -4.14
N GLN A 294 -15.70 7.87 -5.46
CA GLN A 294 -15.43 6.58 -6.11
C GLN A 294 -13.96 6.15 -5.93
N PHE A 295 -13.02 7.06 -6.11
CA PHE A 295 -11.60 6.80 -5.92
C PHE A 295 -11.30 6.42 -4.46
N TYR A 296 -11.83 7.18 -3.50
CA TYR A 296 -11.66 6.93 -2.07
C TYR A 296 -12.18 5.54 -1.66
N ALA A 297 -13.40 5.18 -2.09
CA ALA A 297 -13.97 3.86 -1.81
C ALA A 297 -13.11 2.73 -2.40
N ARG A 298 -12.56 2.90 -3.61
CA ARG A 298 -11.64 1.92 -4.20
C ARG A 298 -10.34 1.82 -3.42
N SER A 299 -9.75 2.94 -3.01
CA SER A 299 -8.50 2.94 -2.23
C SER A 299 -8.62 2.19 -0.91
N LEU A 300 -9.79 2.23 -0.24
CA LEU A 300 -10.02 1.44 0.98
C LEU A 300 -10.01 -0.07 0.73
N ILE A 301 -10.54 -0.52 -0.40
CA ILE A 301 -10.54 -1.94 -0.80
C ILE A 301 -9.12 -2.39 -1.17
N GLU A 302 -8.36 -1.55 -1.89
CA GLU A 302 -6.98 -1.86 -2.28
C GLU A 302 -5.98 -1.81 -1.13
N ALA A 303 -6.26 -1.04 -0.08
CA ALA A 303 -5.41 -0.97 1.10
C ALA A 303 -5.41 -2.27 1.93
N SER A 304 -6.37 -3.17 1.74
CA SER A 304 -6.41 -4.47 2.41
C SER A 304 -5.29 -5.38 1.91
N LEU A 305 -4.46 -5.87 2.83
CA LEU A 305 -3.42 -6.86 2.55
C LEU A 305 -3.98 -8.27 2.37
N ASP A 306 -5.17 -8.54 2.91
CA ASP A 306 -5.89 -9.79 2.70
C ASP A 306 -6.55 -9.78 1.31
N PRO A 307 -6.50 -10.89 0.53
CA PRO A 307 -7.30 -11.08 -0.67
C PRO A 307 -8.79 -10.84 -0.42
N LEU A 308 -9.36 -9.84 -1.10
CA LEU A 308 -10.78 -9.52 -1.09
C LEU A 308 -11.42 -9.90 -2.43
N VAL A 309 -12.62 -10.48 -2.37
CA VAL A 309 -13.40 -10.88 -3.55
C VAL A 309 -14.88 -10.69 -3.31
N THR A 310 -15.59 -10.23 -4.34
CA THR A 310 -17.06 -10.27 -4.39
C THR A 310 -17.53 -11.35 -5.35
N ILE A 311 -18.57 -12.09 -4.95
CA ILE A 311 -19.07 -13.26 -5.67
C ILE A 311 -20.57 -13.08 -5.91
N SER A 312 -21.01 -13.28 -7.14
CA SER A 312 -22.43 -13.25 -7.52
C SER A 312 -23.18 -14.51 -7.05
N PRO A 313 -24.53 -14.51 -7.08
CA PRO A 313 -25.34 -15.67 -6.71
C PRO A 313 -25.07 -16.96 -7.50
N ASP A 314 -24.58 -16.84 -8.73
CA ASP A 314 -24.18 -17.95 -9.60
C ASP A 314 -22.71 -18.38 -9.40
N GLY A 315 -22.02 -17.82 -8.39
CA GLY A 315 -20.66 -18.23 -8.01
C GLY A 315 -19.55 -17.59 -8.83
N LYS A 316 -19.85 -16.53 -9.60
CA LYS A 316 -18.86 -15.82 -10.42
C LYS A 316 -18.22 -14.68 -9.65
N ILE A 317 -16.94 -14.46 -9.88
CA ILE A 317 -16.21 -13.34 -9.32
C ILE A 317 -16.70 -12.04 -9.99
N THR A 318 -17.15 -11.09 -9.20
CA THR A 318 -17.64 -9.78 -9.68
C THR A 318 -16.63 -8.67 -9.50
N ASP A 319 -15.79 -8.74 -8.46
CA ASP A 319 -14.68 -7.83 -8.23
C ASP A 319 -13.63 -8.46 -7.31
N VAL A 320 -12.42 -7.94 -7.37
CA VAL A 320 -11.27 -8.32 -6.54
C VAL A 320 -10.37 -7.11 -6.27
N ASN A 321 -9.61 -7.16 -5.17
CA ASN A 321 -8.51 -6.23 -4.91
C ASN A 321 -7.16 -6.76 -5.46
N ASP A 322 -6.12 -5.94 -5.37
CA ASP A 322 -4.77 -6.28 -5.82
C ASP A 322 -4.18 -7.46 -5.04
N ALA A 323 -4.49 -7.60 -3.75
CA ALA A 323 -4.04 -8.74 -2.95
C ALA A 323 -4.56 -10.08 -3.50
N SER A 324 -5.81 -10.12 -3.99
CA SER A 324 -6.38 -11.30 -4.66
C SER A 324 -5.68 -11.62 -5.98
N ALA A 325 -5.31 -10.61 -6.76
CA ALA A 325 -4.54 -10.79 -7.99
C ALA A 325 -3.13 -11.35 -7.69
N GLN A 326 -2.48 -10.87 -6.63
CA GLN A 326 -1.18 -11.37 -6.18
C GLN A 326 -1.25 -12.79 -5.59
N ALA A 327 -2.32 -13.11 -4.84
CA ALA A 327 -2.50 -14.43 -4.25
C ALA A 327 -2.75 -15.52 -5.30
N THR A 328 -3.46 -15.19 -6.38
CA THR A 328 -3.75 -16.11 -7.49
C THR A 328 -2.70 -16.05 -8.61
N GLY A 329 -1.98 -14.95 -8.75
CA GLY A 329 -1.06 -14.71 -9.87
C GLY A 329 -1.78 -14.42 -11.19
N ILE A 330 -3.03 -13.96 -11.12
CA ILE A 330 -3.91 -13.69 -12.27
C ILE A 330 -4.38 -12.24 -12.15
N SER A 331 -4.35 -11.51 -13.26
CA SER A 331 -4.81 -10.12 -13.26
C SER A 331 -6.31 -10.03 -12.98
N ARG A 332 -6.73 -8.91 -12.39
CA ARG A 332 -8.14 -8.65 -12.06
C ARG A 332 -9.08 -8.86 -13.24
N GLU A 333 -8.71 -8.40 -14.43
CA GLU A 333 -9.54 -8.50 -15.65
C GLU A 333 -9.80 -9.95 -16.06
N LYS A 334 -8.88 -10.86 -15.72
CA LYS A 334 -9.01 -12.29 -16.00
C LYS A 334 -9.71 -13.06 -14.88
N LEU A 335 -9.74 -12.51 -13.67
CA LEU A 335 -10.48 -13.07 -12.54
C LEU A 335 -11.96 -12.71 -12.59
N ILE A 336 -12.32 -11.51 -13.05
CA ILE A 336 -13.72 -11.09 -13.12
C ILE A 336 -14.48 -11.92 -14.16
N GLY A 337 -15.63 -12.46 -13.76
CA GLY A 337 -16.52 -13.28 -14.59
C GLY A 337 -16.22 -14.78 -14.59
N THR A 338 -15.10 -15.22 -13.98
CA THR A 338 -14.77 -16.65 -13.86
C THR A 338 -15.37 -17.25 -12.59
N ASP A 339 -15.32 -18.59 -12.49
CA ASP A 339 -15.84 -19.30 -11.32
C ASP A 339 -14.90 -19.15 -10.12
N PHE A 340 -15.44 -18.74 -8.98
CA PHE A 340 -14.64 -18.61 -7.75
C PHE A 340 -13.93 -19.92 -7.39
N SER A 341 -14.58 -21.08 -7.61
CA SER A 341 -14.04 -22.38 -7.20
C SER A 341 -12.79 -22.82 -7.97
N ASP A 342 -12.53 -22.26 -9.15
CA ASP A 342 -11.42 -22.67 -10.04
C ASP A 342 -10.03 -22.31 -9.49
N TYR A 343 -9.95 -21.39 -8.53
CA TYR A 343 -8.70 -20.87 -7.99
C TYR A 343 -8.24 -21.55 -6.71
N PHE A 344 -8.92 -22.62 -6.31
CA PHE A 344 -8.61 -23.38 -5.10
C PHE A 344 -8.10 -24.78 -5.42
N THR A 345 -7.33 -25.36 -4.50
CA THR A 345 -6.91 -26.77 -4.60
C THR A 345 -8.08 -27.74 -4.44
N THR A 346 -9.14 -27.32 -3.75
CA THR A 346 -10.38 -28.10 -3.52
C THR A 346 -11.60 -27.30 -4.00
N PRO A 347 -11.91 -27.31 -5.32
CA PRO A 347 -13.00 -26.51 -5.89
C PRO A 347 -14.37 -26.78 -5.26
N ASP A 348 -14.72 -28.04 -4.99
CA ASP A 348 -16.01 -28.41 -4.42
C ASP A 348 -16.21 -27.78 -3.03
N LYS A 349 -15.16 -27.78 -2.21
CA LYS A 349 -15.16 -27.17 -0.88
C LYS A 349 -15.31 -25.64 -0.95
N ALA A 350 -14.67 -25.00 -1.94
CA ALA A 350 -14.80 -23.57 -2.16
C ALA A 350 -16.22 -23.20 -2.60
N ARG A 351 -16.86 -24.06 -3.40
CA ARG A 351 -18.25 -23.92 -3.83
C ARG A 351 -19.23 -24.03 -2.67
N GLU A 352 -19.07 -25.05 -1.84
CA GLU A 352 -19.83 -25.20 -0.59
C GLU A 352 -19.69 -23.96 0.31
N GLY A 353 -18.46 -23.41 0.40
CA GLY A 353 -18.16 -22.26 1.25
C GLY A 353 -19.01 -21.02 0.93
N TYR A 354 -19.08 -20.59 -0.34
CA TYR A 354 -19.89 -19.41 -0.68
C TYR A 354 -21.40 -19.71 -0.68
N GLN A 355 -21.82 -20.94 -1.00
CA GLN A 355 -23.22 -21.36 -0.92
C GLN A 355 -23.72 -21.36 0.54
N GLN A 356 -22.84 -21.69 1.49
CA GLN A 356 -23.13 -21.59 2.90
C GLN A 356 -23.37 -20.13 3.33
N VAL A 357 -22.67 -19.16 2.74
CA VAL A 357 -22.92 -17.73 3.00
C VAL A 357 -24.31 -17.31 2.50
N PHE A 358 -24.74 -17.77 1.32
CA PHE A 358 -26.08 -17.48 0.81
C PHE A 358 -27.21 -18.09 1.64
N SER A 359 -26.98 -19.24 2.27
CA SER A 359 -27.97 -19.89 3.13
C SER A 359 -27.98 -19.39 4.58
N GLN A 360 -26.80 -19.10 5.15
CA GLN A 360 -26.62 -18.77 6.58
C GLN A 360 -26.34 -17.28 6.84
N GLY A 361 -26.08 -16.50 5.78
CA GLY A 361 -25.79 -15.06 5.85
C GLY A 361 -24.31 -14.71 6.03
N PHE A 362 -23.52 -15.60 6.62
CA PHE A 362 -22.07 -15.44 6.81
C PHE A 362 -21.37 -16.79 7.03
N VAL A 363 -20.05 -16.79 6.85
CA VAL A 363 -19.14 -17.88 7.26
C VAL A 363 -17.88 -17.27 7.86
N ARG A 364 -17.30 -17.92 8.88
CA ARG A 364 -16.03 -17.52 9.51
C ARG A 364 -15.02 -18.64 9.49
N ASP A 365 -13.74 -18.26 9.40
CA ASP A 365 -12.57 -19.12 9.48
C ASP A 365 -12.66 -20.36 8.58
N TYR A 366 -13.25 -20.23 7.39
CA TYR A 366 -13.48 -21.35 6.50
C TYR A 366 -12.19 -21.76 5.78
N PRO A 367 -11.66 -22.97 6.02
CA PRO A 367 -10.33 -23.31 5.56
C PRO A 367 -10.32 -23.68 4.07
N LEU A 368 -9.57 -22.91 3.28
CA LEU A 368 -9.31 -23.14 1.86
C LEU A 368 -7.82 -23.01 1.56
N ALA A 369 -7.42 -23.41 0.36
CA ALA A 369 -6.06 -23.24 -0.12
C ALA A 369 -6.08 -22.67 -1.54
N ILE A 370 -5.56 -21.45 -1.69
CA ILE A 370 -5.49 -20.74 -2.97
C ILE A 370 -4.36 -21.34 -3.79
N ARG A 371 -4.62 -21.53 -5.08
CA ARG A 371 -3.64 -22.00 -6.06
C ARG A 371 -3.16 -20.84 -6.92
N HIS A 372 -1.88 -20.51 -6.79
CA HIS A 372 -1.21 -19.52 -7.62
C HIS A 372 -0.82 -20.11 -8.99
N THR A 373 -0.74 -19.28 -10.03
CA THR A 373 -0.35 -19.70 -11.40
C THR A 373 1.05 -20.33 -11.48
N SER A 374 1.97 -19.95 -10.60
CA SER A 374 3.31 -20.56 -10.49
C SER A 374 3.34 -21.95 -9.83
N GLY A 375 2.19 -22.45 -9.36
CA GLY A 375 2.08 -23.70 -8.60
C GLY A 375 2.25 -23.55 -7.09
N ARG A 376 2.51 -22.33 -6.58
CA ARG A 376 2.49 -22.03 -5.14
C ARG A 376 1.08 -22.22 -4.58
N VAL A 377 0.97 -22.91 -3.45
CA VAL A 377 -0.29 -23.07 -2.71
C VAL A 377 -0.21 -22.28 -1.42
N THR A 378 -1.22 -21.44 -1.16
CA THR A 378 -1.33 -20.63 0.05
C THR A 378 -2.51 -21.09 0.88
N ASP A 379 -2.26 -21.51 2.12
CA ASP A 379 -3.30 -21.88 3.08
C ASP A 379 -3.95 -20.63 3.67
N VAL A 380 -5.28 -20.54 3.57
CA VAL A 380 -6.04 -19.36 3.98
C VAL A 380 -7.31 -19.70 4.76
N LEU A 381 -7.74 -18.77 5.60
CA LEU A 381 -9.03 -18.80 6.28
C LEU A 381 -9.96 -17.75 5.65
N TYR A 382 -11.08 -18.19 5.11
CA TYR A 382 -12.08 -17.34 4.47
C TYR A 382 -13.14 -16.87 5.48
N ASN A 383 -13.32 -15.56 5.54
CA ASN A 383 -14.44 -14.89 6.20
C ASN A 383 -15.32 -14.26 5.14
N ALA A 384 -16.61 -14.56 5.14
CA ALA A 384 -17.51 -14.11 4.09
C ALA A 384 -18.89 -13.73 4.64
N SER A 385 -19.50 -12.71 4.04
CA SER A 385 -20.83 -12.20 4.41
C SER A 385 -21.60 -11.70 3.19
N LEU A 386 -22.92 -11.68 3.27
CA LEU A 386 -23.76 -11.09 2.21
C LEU A 386 -23.64 -9.56 2.18
N TYR A 387 -23.58 -8.98 0.98
CA TYR A 387 -23.75 -7.55 0.76
C TYR A 387 -24.99 -7.26 -0.08
N ARG A 388 -25.62 -6.12 0.17
CA ARG A 388 -26.97 -5.78 -0.30
C ARG A 388 -27.00 -4.42 -1.00
N ASP A 389 -27.99 -4.21 -1.85
CA ASP A 389 -28.29 -2.90 -2.42
C ASP A 389 -29.05 -1.99 -1.42
N GLU A 390 -29.29 -0.74 -1.79
CA GLU A 390 -30.05 0.25 -1.00
C GLU A 390 -31.50 -0.18 -0.69
N ARG A 391 -32.02 -1.17 -1.41
CA ARG A 391 -33.38 -1.73 -1.24
C ARG A 391 -33.37 -3.00 -0.39
N GLY A 392 -32.20 -3.43 0.10
CA GLY A 392 -32.02 -4.62 0.93
C GLY A 392 -31.90 -5.94 0.15
N SER A 393 -31.88 -5.90 -1.18
CA SER A 393 -31.74 -7.09 -2.04
C SER A 393 -30.31 -7.60 -1.97
N VAL A 394 -30.13 -8.92 -1.87
CA VAL A 394 -28.79 -9.54 -1.86
C VAL A 394 -28.16 -9.37 -3.24
N LEU A 395 -27.02 -8.68 -3.31
CA LEU A 395 -26.24 -8.53 -4.52
C LEU A 395 -25.23 -9.65 -4.70
N GLY A 396 -24.68 -10.15 -3.59
CA GLY A 396 -23.68 -11.20 -3.62
C GLY A 396 -23.03 -11.46 -2.26
N VAL A 397 -21.91 -12.18 -2.29
CA VAL A 397 -21.04 -12.47 -1.15
C VAL A 397 -19.80 -11.58 -1.24
N PHE A 398 -19.44 -10.95 -0.13
CA PHE A 398 -18.14 -10.32 0.05
C PHE A 398 -17.29 -11.25 0.93
N ALA A 399 -16.10 -11.60 0.47
CA ALA A 399 -15.23 -12.53 1.17
C ALA A 399 -13.80 -11.99 1.26
N ALA A 400 -13.17 -12.24 2.41
CA ALA A 400 -11.78 -11.93 2.72
C ALA A 400 -11.03 -13.22 3.08
N ALA A 401 -9.84 -13.42 2.51
CA ALA A 401 -8.99 -14.55 2.79
C ALA A 401 -7.80 -14.12 3.64
N ARG A 402 -7.66 -14.66 4.85
CA ARG A 402 -6.48 -14.41 5.69
C ARG A 402 -5.45 -15.53 5.51
N ASP A 403 -4.21 -15.16 5.18
CA ASP A 403 -3.08 -16.11 5.13
C ASP A 403 -2.71 -16.62 6.53
N VAL A 404 -2.58 -17.94 6.68
CA VAL A 404 -2.22 -18.60 7.95
C VAL A 404 -0.94 -19.42 7.88
N THR A 405 -0.13 -19.22 6.84
CA THR A 405 1.11 -19.97 6.59
C THR A 405 2.10 -19.85 7.75
N ASP A 406 2.38 -18.63 8.23
CA ASP A 406 3.32 -18.38 9.33
C ASP A 406 2.90 -19.05 10.63
N ARG A 407 1.59 -19.03 10.92
CA ARG A 407 1.02 -19.67 12.09
C ARG A 407 1.19 -21.20 12.04
N LYS A 408 0.87 -21.83 10.90
CA LYS A 408 1.06 -23.28 10.72
C LYS A 408 2.54 -23.67 10.81
N GLN A 409 3.45 -22.85 10.28
CA GLN A 409 4.89 -23.10 10.37
C GLN A 409 5.42 -22.96 11.80
N ALA A 410 4.89 -22.04 12.61
CA ALA A 410 5.26 -21.92 14.02
C ALA A 410 4.79 -23.14 14.84
N GLU A 411 3.54 -23.58 14.64
CA GLU A 411 3.00 -24.79 15.29
C GLU A 411 3.78 -26.05 14.87
N ALA A 412 4.15 -26.17 13.59
CA ALA A 412 4.99 -27.27 13.09
C ALA A 412 6.40 -27.23 13.69
N ARG A 413 7.04 -26.06 13.77
CA ARG A 413 8.37 -25.90 14.40
C ARG A 413 8.36 -26.33 15.87
N GLN A 414 7.33 -25.98 16.62
CA GLN A 414 7.19 -26.40 18.01
C GLN A 414 7.05 -27.93 18.14
N ARG A 415 6.26 -28.55 17.26
CA ARG A 415 6.09 -30.01 17.23
C ARG A 415 7.39 -30.74 16.86
N ILE A 416 8.14 -30.23 15.88
CA ILE A 416 9.43 -30.78 15.44
C ILE A 416 10.47 -30.64 16.56
N ALA A 417 10.56 -29.48 17.21
CA ALA A 417 11.47 -29.26 18.34
C ALA A 417 11.17 -30.21 19.52
N ALA A 418 9.89 -30.42 19.85
CA ALA A 418 9.50 -31.38 20.89
C ALA A 418 9.86 -32.83 20.54
N ALA A 419 9.69 -33.24 19.28
CA ALA A 419 10.10 -34.56 18.81
C ALA A 419 11.63 -34.73 18.82
N TYR A 420 12.38 -33.70 18.40
CA TYR A 420 13.84 -33.70 18.38
C TYR A 420 14.44 -33.82 19.79
N ALA A 421 13.95 -33.04 20.76
CA ALA A 421 14.40 -33.11 22.15
C ALA A 421 14.17 -34.52 22.76
N ARG A 422 13.05 -35.15 22.42
CA ARG A 422 12.77 -36.54 22.84
C ARG A 422 13.74 -37.53 22.22
N SER A 423 14.01 -37.43 20.92
CA SER A 423 14.97 -38.33 20.24
C SER A 423 16.38 -38.24 20.82
N LEU A 424 16.82 -37.06 21.28
CA LEU A 424 18.12 -36.90 21.95
C LEU A 424 18.19 -37.65 23.29
N ILE A 425 17.10 -37.66 24.07
CA ILE A 425 17.01 -38.41 25.34
C ILE A 425 16.98 -39.92 25.07
N GLU A 426 16.24 -40.36 24.05
CA GLU A 426 16.15 -41.78 23.68
C GLU A 426 17.45 -42.34 23.06
N ALA A 427 18.24 -41.50 22.38
CA ALA A 427 19.52 -41.90 21.78
C ALA A 427 20.66 -42.10 22.81
N SER A 428 20.48 -41.69 24.07
CA SER A 428 21.48 -41.90 25.12
C SER A 428 21.64 -43.38 25.44
N VAL A 429 22.88 -43.86 25.40
CA VAL A 429 23.25 -45.23 25.79
C VAL A 429 23.17 -45.42 27.30
N ASP A 430 23.41 -44.36 28.07
CA ASP A 430 23.28 -44.38 29.53
C ASP A 430 21.79 -44.37 29.94
N PRO A 431 21.38 -45.16 30.96
CA PRO A 431 20.07 -45.05 31.59
C PRO A 431 19.81 -43.64 32.14
N LEU A 432 18.76 -42.98 31.64
CA LEU A 432 18.31 -41.65 32.05
C LEU A 432 16.94 -41.70 32.72
N VAL A 433 16.82 -41.04 33.88
CA VAL A 433 15.60 -40.97 34.68
C VAL A 433 15.34 -39.54 35.15
N THR A 434 14.08 -39.12 35.17
CA THR A 434 13.62 -37.92 35.87
C THR A 434 12.71 -38.29 37.02
N ILE A 435 12.80 -37.56 38.14
CA ILE A 435 11.96 -37.73 39.32
C ILE A 435 11.40 -36.40 39.81
N ASN A 436 10.23 -36.43 40.43
CA ASN A 436 9.64 -35.27 41.10
C ASN A 436 10.19 -35.08 42.53
N ALA A 437 9.75 -34.03 43.22
CA ALA A 437 10.17 -33.72 44.60
C ALA A 437 9.87 -34.82 45.63
N ASP A 438 8.89 -35.68 45.37
CA ASP A 438 8.52 -36.81 46.23
C ASP A 438 9.38 -38.06 45.97
N GLY A 439 10.28 -38.02 44.99
CA GLY A 439 11.12 -39.15 44.61
C GLY A 439 10.47 -40.13 43.62
N ASN A 440 9.30 -39.79 43.08
CA ASN A 440 8.60 -40.61 42.09
C ASN A 440 9.13 -40.34 40.69
N ILE A 441 9.31 -41.41 39.90
CA ILE A 441 9.78 -41.32 38.52
C ILE A 441 8.73 -40.63 37.65
N THR A 442 9.12 -39.55 36.98
CA THR A 442 8.28 -38.79 36.05
C THR A 442 8.50 -39.18 34.59
N ASP A 443 9.71 -39.59 34.24
CA ASP A 443 10.06 -40.02 32.88
C ASP A 443 11.37 -40.85 32.88
N VAL A 444 11.53 -41.73 31.88
CA VAL A 444 12.73 -42.55 31.62
C VAL A 444 12.98 -42.71 30.12
N ASN A 445 14.23 -42.95 29.74
CA ASN A 445 14.60 -43.34 28.36
C ASN A 445 14.61 -44.86 28.13
N GLN A 446 14.74 -45.28 26.88
CA GLN A 446 14.81 -46.70 26.50
C GLN A 446 15.96 -47.48 27.16
N ALA A 447 17.13 -46.85 27.38
CA ALA A 447 18.25 -47.51 28.08
C ALA A 447 17.87 -47.90 29.53
N THR A 448 17.01 -47.12 30.19
CA THR A 448 16.48 -47.44 31.52
C THR A 448 15.55 -48.65 31.49
N GLU A 449 14.68 -48.75 30.49
CA GLU A 449 13.81 -49.94 30.31
C GLU A 449 14.65 -51.21 30.09
N LEU A 450 15.76 -51.10 29.33
CA LEU A 450 16.66 -52.22 29.04
C LEU A 450 17.45 -52.67 30.28
N VAL A 451 17.97 -51.74 31.09
CA VAL A 451 18.77 -52.09 32.28
C VAL A 451 17.91 -52.57 33.45
N THR A 452 16.66 -52.09 33.56
CA THR A 452 15.71 -52.53 34.60
C THR A 452 14.86 -53.72 34.15
N GLY A 453 14.67 -53.92 32.86
CA GLY A 453 13.79 -54.95 32.31
C GLY A 453 12.30 -54.70 32.58
N ILE A 454 11.92 -53.44 32.87
CA ILE A 454 10.56 -53.03 33.21
C ILE A 454 10.12 -51.95 32.20
N PRO A 455 8.91 -52.08 31.61
CA PRO A 455 8.42 -51.08 30.67
C PRO A 455 8.12 -49.76 31.38
N ARG A 456 8.41 -48.64 30.70
CA ARG A 456 8.26 -47.26 31.15
C ARG A 456 6.92 -46.97 31.81
N GLN A 457 5.82 -47.51 31.29
CA GLN A 457 4.47 -47.33 31.84
C GLN A 457 4.33 -47.85 33.28
N ARG A 458 5.17 -48.81 33.70
CA ARG A 458 5.20 -49.35 35.06
C ARG A 458 6.26 -48.68 35.94
N LEU A 459 7.22 -47.98 35.34
CA LEU A 459 8.22 -47.19 36.05
C LEU A 459 7.70 -45.79 36.39
N ILE A 460 6.87 -45.18 35.55
CA ILE A 460 6.33 -43.84 35.82
C ILE A 460 5.36 -43.89 37.01
N GLY A 461 5.58 -43.01 37.98
CA GLY A 461 4.75 -42.85 39.18
C GLY A 461 5.17 -43.70 40.37
N THR A 462 6.15 -44.60 40.21
CA THR A 462 6.72 -45.40 41.31
C THR A 462 7.94 -44.71 41.92
N ASP A 463 8.31 -45.10 43.14
CA ASP A 463 9.49 -44.55 43.82
C ASP A 463 10.77 -45.02 43.13
N PHE A 464 11.66 -44.08 42.83
CA PHE A 464 12.96 -44.35 42.18
C PHE A 464 13.80 -45.39 42.94
N SER A 465 13.73 -45.39 44.27
CA SER A 465 14.55 -46.27 45.11
C SER A 465 14.21 -47.76 45.00
N ASP A 466 13.02 -48.12 44.53
CA ASP A 466 12.54 -49.51 44.47
C ASP A 466 13.31 -50.38 43.46
N TYR A 467 14.03 -49.77 42.51
CA TYR A 467 14.72 -50.45 41.42
C TYR A 467 16.20 -50.73 41.69
N PHE A 468 16.66 -50.48 42.91
CA PHE A 468 18.05 -50.68 43.32
C PHE A 468 18.23 -51.87 44.27
N THR A 469 19.47 -52.35 44.39
CA THR A 469 19.83 -53.34 45.43
C THR A 469 19.74 -52.75 46.84
N GLU A 470 20.03 -51.45 46.97
CA GLU A 470 20.08 -50.69 48.22
C GLU A 470 19.08 -49.51 48.18
N PRO A 471 17.76 -49.74 48.36
CA PRO A 471 16.73 -48.69 48.24
C PRO A 471 16.93 -47.50 49.20
N VAL A 472 17.36 -47.77 50.44
CA VAL A 472 17.62 -46.71 51.43
C VAL A 472 18.71 -45.76 50.94
N ARG A 473 19.79 -46.31 50.38
CA ARG A 473 20.90 -45.54 49.83
C ARG A 473 20.52 -44.80 48.56
N ALA A 474 19.71 -45.41 47.69
CA ALA A 474 19.18 -44.72 46.51
C ALA A 474 18.30 -43.52 46.91
N ARG A 475 17.50 -43.66 47.98
CA ARG A 475 16.69 -42.58 48.54
C ARG A 475 17.52 -41.44 49.12
N GLU A 476 18.55 -41.76 49.89
CA GLU A 476 19.53 -40.78 50.38
C GLU A 476 20.22 -40.06 49.23
N GLY A 477 20.57 -40.79 48.17
CA GLY A 477 21.22 -40.26 46.96
C GLY A 477 20.40 -39.16 46.29
N TYR A 478 19.11 -39.37 46.00
CA TYR A 478 18.31 -38.33 45.35
C TYR A 478 17.91 -37.18 46.29
N GLN A 479 17.72 -37.44 47.58
CA GLN A 479 17.50 -36.39 48.59
C GLN A 479 18.72 -35.47 48.73
N GLN A 480 19.92 -36.03 48.58
CA GLN A 480 21.16 -35.25 48.50
C GLN A 480 21.17 -34.33 47.28
N VAL A 481 20.67 -34.77 46.12
CA VAL A 481 20.57 -33.93 44.92
C VAL A 481 19.62 -32.75 45.14
N PHE A 482 18.45 -32.98 45.77
CA PHE A 482 17.51 -31.89 46.07
C PHE A 482 18.07 -30.85 47.06
N SER A 483 18.94 -31.26 47.99
CA SER A 483 19.53 -30.37 48.98
C SER A 483 20.82 -29.67 48.51
N GLN A 484 21.67 -30.37 47.75
CA GLN A 484 23.00 -29.89 47.34
C GLN A 484 23.05 -29.45 45.85
N GLY A 485 21.98 -29.69 45.09
CA GLY A 485 21.83 -29.31 43.69
C GLY A 485 22.39 -30.31 42.68
N PHE A 486 23.38 -31.13 43.06
CA PHE A 486 23.93 -32.20 42.24
C PHE A 486 24.59 -33.29 43.09
N VAL A 487 24.72 -34.48 42.51
CA VAL A 487 25.56 -35.58 43.00
C VAL A 487 26.29 -36.19 41.81
N LYS A 488 27.55 -36.57 42.00
CA LYS A 488 28.40 -37.18 40.98
C LYS A 488 28.96 -38.51 41.46
N ASP A 489 29.08 -39.46 40.53
CA ASP A 489 29.70 -40.76 40.71
C ASP A 489 29.12 -41.54 41.92
N TYR A 490 27.82 -41.42 42.14
CA TYR A 490 27.14 -42.05 43.28
C TYR A 490 26.94 -43.55 43.01
N PRO A 491 27.60 -44.44 43.76
CA PRO A 491 27.59 -45.86 43.44
C PRO A 491 26.26 -46.48 43.84
N LEU A 492 25.59 -47.10 42.88
CA LEU A 492 24.38 -47.90 43.05
C LEU A 492 24.46 -49.15 42.18
N ALA A 493 23.63 -50.15 42.48
CA ALA A 493 23.44 -51.28 41.58
C ALA A 493 21.96 -51.39 41.19
N ILE A 494 21.69 -51.32 39.89
CA ILE A 494 20.34 -51.44 39.34
C ILE A 494 19.95 -52.92 39.35
N ARG A 495 18.71 -53.20 39.76
CA ARG A 495 18.13 -54.54 39.75
C ARG A 495 17.26 -54.72 38.51
N HIS A 496 17.69 -55.59 37.61
CA HIS A 496 16.88 -56.00 36.47
C HIS A 496 15.75 -56.95 36.91
N SER A 497 14.61 -56.97 36.20
CA SER A 497 13.45 -57.82 36.48
C SER A 497 13.74 -59.33 36.46
N SER A 498 14.81 -59.74 35.77
CA SER A 498 15.33 -61.12 35.75
C SER A 498 16.27 -61.47 36.91
N GLY A 499 16.62 -60.50 37.76
CA GLY A 499 17.57 -60.66 38.87
C GLY A 499 19.03 -60.31 38.54
N ARG A 500 19.34 -59.92 37.28
CA ARG A 500 20.67 -59.40 36.91
C ARG A 500 20.95 -58.08 37.65
N LEU A 501 22.16 -57.94 38.18
CA LEU A 501 22.65 -56.70 38.79
C LEU A 501 23.61 -56.00 37.84
N THR A 502 23.49 -54.68 37.74
CA THR A 502 24.40 -53.82 36.98
C THR A 502 24.95 -52.75 37.90
N ASP A 503 26.26 -52.78 38.16
CA ASP A 503 26.93 -51.77 38.96
C ASP A 503 27.11 -50.49 38.15
N VAL A 504 26.60 -49.38 38.69
CA VAL A 504 26.55 -48.10 37.99
C VAL A 504 26.94 -46.94 38.91
N LEU A 505 27.48 -45.91 38.29
CA LEU A 505 27.72 -44.61 38.91
C LEU A 505 26.65 -43.62 38.47
N TYR A 506 25.83 -43.15 39.40
CA TYR A 506 24.79 -42.17 39.15
C TYR A 506 25.33 -40.74 39.23
N ASN A 507 25.02 -39.97 38.20
CA ASN A 507 25.21 -38.53 38.14
C ASN A 507 23.83 -37.88 38.07
N ALA A 508 23.50 -37.02 39.02
CA ALA A 508 22.17 -36.42 39.09
C ALA A 508 22.25 -34.92 39.42
N SER A 509 21.35 -34.13 38.84
CA SER A 509 21.24 -32.70 39.08
C SER A 509 19.78 -32.24 39.08
N VAL A 510 19.50 -31.14 39.78
CA VAL A 510 18.17 -30.51 39.74
C VAL A 510 17.96 -29.77 38.41
N TYR A 511 16.75 -29.82 37.87
CA TYR A 511 16.33 -28.93 36.77
C TYR A 511 15.22 -27.98 37.25
N LYS A 512 15.25 -26.75 36.71
CA LYS A 512 14.47 -25.61 37.21
C LYS A 512 13.53 -25.07 36.13
N ASP A 513 12.47 -24.41 36.57
CA ASP A 513 11.58 -23.64 35.69
C ASP A 513 12.20 -22.28 35.29
N GLU A 514 11.52 -21.54 34.41
CA GLU A 514 11.95 -20.20 33.96
C GLU A 514 12.06 -19.17 35.10
N LYS A 515 11.45 -19.44 36.26
CA LYS A 515 11.48 -18.60 37.46
C LYS A 515 12.53 -19.06 38.48
N GLY A 516 13.29 -20.10 38.16
CA GLY A 516 14.36 -20.65 38.99
C GLY A 516 13.90 -21.63 40.08
N ALA A 517 12.63 -22.00 40.12
CA ALA A 517 12.11 -23.00 41.06
C ALA A 517 12.51 -24.42 40.62
N VAL A 518 12.91 -25.27 41.55
CA VAL A 518 13.28 -26.67 41.27
C VAL A 518 12.02 -27.48 40.93
N ILE A 519 11.98 -28.04 39.72
CA ILE A 519 10.86 -28.88 39.25
C ILE A 519 11.09 -30.34 39.63
N GLY A 520 12.33 -30.81 39.57
CA GLY A 520 12.68 -32.21 39.80
C GLY A 520 14.18 -32.49 39.64
N VAL A 521 14.53 -33.77 39.64
CA VAL A 521 15.91 -34.24 39.44
C VAL A 521 16.01 -35.02 38.14
N PHE A 522 17.06 -34.76 37.37
CA PHE A 522 17.49 -35.55 36.23
C PHE A 522 18.72 -36.37 36.62
N ALA A 523 18.71 -37.66 36.34
CA ALA A 523 19.75 -38.61 36.73
C ALA A 523 20.18 -39.48 35.54
N ALA A 524 21.50 -39.68 35.39
CA ALA A 524 22.13 -40.54 34.40
C ALA A 524 23.02 -41.59 35.09
N ALA A 525 22.93 -42.85 34.68
CA ALA A 525 23.70 -43.96 35.25
C ALA A 525 24.80 -44.43 34.30
N ARG A 526 26.04 -44.53 34.77
CA ARG A 526 27.19 -45.01 33.97
C ARG A 526 27.68 -46.37 34.46
N ASP A 527 27.73 -47.37 33.58
CA ASP A 527 28.31 -48.69 33.89
C ASP A 527 29.84 -48.58 34.07
N VAL A 528 30.39 -49.25 35.10
CA VAL A 528 31.83 -49.15 35.49
C VAL A 528 32.58 -50.48 35.53
N THR A 529 32.07 -51.49 34.82
CA THR A 529 32.65 -52.84 34.81
C THR A 529 34.10 -52.88 34.26
N ASP A 530 34.50 -51.95 33.39
CA ASP A 530 35.79 -51.96 32.65
C ASP A 530 37.03 -51.43 33.42
N ARG A 531 36.86 -50.81 34.59
CA ARG A 531 38.00 -50.21 35.34
C ARG A 531 39.04 -51.23 35.85
N LYS A 532 38.74 -52.53 35.79
CA LYS A 532 39.68 -53.63 36.10
C LYS A 532 40.71 -53.92 34.98
N MET A 533 40.59 -53.34 33.78
CA MET A 533 41.52 -53.54 32.64
C MET A 533 42.87 -52.78 32.75
N ALA A 534 43.16 -52.16 33.91
CA ALA A 534 44.37 -51.35 34.10
C ALA A 534 45.70 -52.15 34.10
N GLU A 535 45.66 -53.48 34.19
CA GLU A 535 46.86 -54.34 34.16
C GLU A 535 47.41 -54.58 32.72
N GLU A 536 46.66 -54.26 31.66
CA GLU A 536 47.09 -54.39 30.25
C GLU A 536 47.97 -53.23 29.76
N LEU A 537 48.11 -52.17 30.57
CA LEU A 537 48.72 -50.88 30.22
C LEU A 537 50.18 -50.98 29.76
N GLN A 538 50.90 -52.04 30.14
CA GLN A 538 52.31 -52.20 29.79
C GLN A 538 52.53 -52.82 28.40
N ARG A 539 51.60 -53.63 27.89
CA ARG A 539 51.58 -54.02 26.46
C ARG A 539 51.06 -52.88 25.57
N ALA A 540 50.23 -52.01 26.16
CA ALA A 540 49.62 -50.90 25.46
C ALA A 540 50.62 -49.80 25.05
N SER A 541 51.78 -49.60 25.69
CA SER A 541 52.70 -48.47 25.33
C SER A 541 53.30 -48.56 23.91
N SER A 542 53.73 -49.75 23.46
CA SER A 542 54.24 -49.93 22.09
C SER A 542 53.11 -49.97 21.05
N ALA A 543 51.94 -50.50 21.42
CA ALA A 543 50.74 -50.38 20.59
C ALA A 543 50.29 -48.91 20.50
N TYR A 544 50.40 -48.14 21.59
CA TYR A 544 49.99 -46.75 21.73
C TYR A 544 50.81 -45.82 20.85
N ALA A 545 52.14 -45.97 20.79
CA ALA A 545 52.96 -45.15 19.88
C ALA A 545 52.60 -45.37 18.40
N ARG A 546 52.32 -46.61 18.00
CA ARG A 546 51.84 -46.91 16.65
C ARG A 546 50.40 -46.44 16.44
N SER A 547 49.51 -46.67 17.40
CA SER A 547 48.13 -46.18 17.38
C SER A 547 48.05 -44.65 17.37
N LEU A 548 49.02 -43.90 17.93
CA LEU A 548 49.07 -42.44 17.83
C LEU A 548 49.41 -41.97 16.41
N ILE A 549 50.28 -42.68 15.69
CA ILE A 549 50.60 -42.41 14.29
C ILE A 549 49.42 -42.80 13.38
N GLU A 550 48.81 -43.95 13.64
CA GLU A 550 47.65 -44.44 12.87
C GLU A 550 46.35 -43.67 13.18
N ALA A 551 46.18 -43.15 14.41
CA ALA A 551 45.03 -42.32 14.79
C ALA A 551 45.16 -40.87 14.30
N SER A 552 46.32 -40.46 13.75
CA SER A 552 46.44 -39.16 13.08
C SER A 552 45.56 -39.15 11.85
N LEU A 553 44.58 -38.24 11.84
CA LEU A 553 43.72 -38.00 10.68
C LEU A 553 44.45 -37.29 9.53
N ASP A 554 45.59 -36.65 9.82
CA ASP A 554 46.48 -36.06 8.82
C ASP A 554 47.36 -37.19 8.20
N PRO A 555 47.51 -37.25 6.86
CA PRO A 555 48.47 -38.14 6.20
C PRO A 555 49.91 -37.92 6.71
N LEU A 556 50.49 -38.97 7.29
CA LEU A 556 51.87 -39.00 7.78
C LEU A 556 52.71 -39.91 6.89
N VAL A 557 53.91 -39.44 6.54
CA VAL A 557 54.87 -40.19 5.73
C VAL A 557 56.29 -39.97 6.23
N THR A 558 57.09 -41.03 6.25
CA THR A 558 58.54 -40.93 6.39
C THR A 558 59.23 -41.17 5.06
N ILE A 559 60.28 -40.43 4.78
CA ILE A 559 61.04 -40.50 3.52
C ILE A 559 62.55 -40.61 3.78
N SER A 560 63.26 -41.33 2.92
CA SER A 560 64.71 -41.43 2.92
C SER A 560 65.38 -40.20 2.28
N SER A 561 66.70 -40.08 2.43
CA SER A 561 67.51 -39.03 1.80
C SER A 561 67.42 -39.01 0.26
N GLU A 562 67.08 -40.15 -0.34
CA GLU A 562 66.91 -40.32 -1.78
C GLU A 562 65.49 -39.95 -2.24
N GLY A 563 64.57 -39.62 -1.31
CA GLY A 563 63.18 -39.28 -1.60
C GLY A 563 62.23 -40.48 -1.69
N LYS A 564 62.66 -41.66 -1.23
CA LYS A 564 61.82 -42.86 -1.19
C LYS A 564 60.97 -42.90 0.08
N ILE A 565 59.70 -43.26 -0.05
CA ILE A 565 58.81 -43.45 1.10
C ILE A 565 59.28 -44.66 1.90
N THR A 566 59.56 -44.48 3.18
CA THR A 566 60.01 -45.55 4.09
C THR A 566 58.89 -46.06 4.99
N ASP A 567 57.92 -45.22 5.31
CA ASP A 567 56.73 -45.62 6.06
C ASP A 567 55.57 -44.63 5.87
N VAL A 568 54.34 -45.08 6.10
CA VAL A 568 53.10 -44.28 6.01
C VAL A 568 52.09 -44.74 7.07
N ASN A 569 51.19 -43.84 7.47
CA ASN A 569 50.00 -44.20 8.26
C ASN A 569 48.77 -44.51 7.38
N ASP A 570 47.70 -45.00 7.99
CA ASP A 570 46.44 -45.34 7.31
C ASP A 570 45.81 -44.11 6.62
N ALA A 571 45.90 -42.91 7.22
CA ALA A 571 45.42 -41.68 6.58
C ALA A 571 46.15 -41.38 5.25
N SER A 572 47.45 -41.70 5.13
CA SER A 572 48.20 -41.59 3.86
C SER A 572 47.74 -42.59 2.80
N VAL A 573 47.36 -43.80 3.23
CA VAL A 573 46.76 -44.82 2.34
C VAL A 573 45.40 -44.34 1.84
N GLU A 574 44.56 -43.79 2.71
CA GLU A 574 43.25 -43.24 2.33
C GLU A 574 43.36 -41.98 1.45
N ALA A 575 44.34 -41.11 1.71
CA ALA A 575 44.53 -39.88 0.94
C ALA A 575 45.05 -40.15 -0.48
N THR A 576 45.90 -41.18 -0.65
CA THR A 576 46.45 -41.57 -1.95
C THR A 576 45.62 -42.64 -2.67
N GLY A 577 44.83 -43.43 -1.94
CA GLY A 577 44.07 -44.56 -2.47
C GLY A 577 44.94 -45.73 -2.90
N VAL A 578 46.22 -45.75 -2.50
CA VAL A 578 47.22 -46.75 -2.87
C VAL A 578 47.59 -47.54 -1.61
N PRO A 579 47.53 -48.88 -1.64
CA PRO A 579 47.89 -49.71 -0.48
C PRO A 579 49.32 -49.43 0.01
N ARG A 580 49.54 -49.52 1.33
CA ARG A 580 50.85 -49.29 1.97
C ARG A 580 52.00 -50.04 1.31
N GLU A 581 51.78 -51.31 0.95
CA GLU A 581 52.78 -52.17 0.27
C GLU A 581 53.25 -51.63 -1.08
N GLN A 582 52.44 -50.79 -1.72
CA GLN A 582 52.74 -50.14 -3.00
C GLN A 582 53.23 -48.69 -2.82
N LEU A 583 53.02 -48.09 -1.66
CA LEU A 583 53.54 -46.77 -1.29
C LEU A 583 54.98 -46.86 -0.76
N VAL A 584 55.29 -47.87 0.04
CA VAL A 584 56.63 -48.00 0.63
C VAL A 584 57.64 -48.42 -0.46
N GLY A 585 58.73 -47.66 -0.57
CA GLY A 585 59.80 -47.88 -1.55
C GLY A 585 59.65 -47.12 -2.87
N THR A 586 58.50 -46.50 -3.13
CA THR A 586 58.30 -45.64 -4.32
C THR A 586 58.74 -44.20 -4.05
N ASP A 587 58.78 -43.38 -5.11
CA ASP A 587 59.18 -41.98 -4.99
C ASP A 587 58.05 -41.13 -4.41
N PHE A 588 58.35 -40.34 -3.37
CA PHE A 588 57.35 -39.48 -2.73
C PHE A 588 56.63 -38.56 -3.73
N SER A 589 57.34 -38.09 -4.76
CA SER A 589 56.79 -37.15 -5.74
C SER A 589 55.73 -37.75 -6.68
N ASP A 590 55.65 -39.07 -6.81
CA ASP A 590 54.76 -39.75 -7.75
C ASP A 590 53.26 -39.63 -7.38
N TYR A 591 52.95 -39.26 -6.14
CA TYR A 591 51.59 -39.17 -5.61
C TYR A 591 51.03 -37.74 -5.59
N PHE A 592 51.71 -36.80 -6.25
CA PHE A 592 51.29 -35.40 -6.34
C PHE A 592 50.92 -35.00 -7.76
N THR A 593 50.05 -34.01 -7.90
CA THR A 593 49.72 -33.40 -9.20
C THR A 593 50.91 -32.65 -9.80
N GLU A 594 51.82 -32.14 -8.96
CA GLU A 594 53.04 -31.42 -9.33
C GLU A 594 54.31 -32.15 -8.81
N PRO A 595 54.79 -33.24 -9.45
CA PRO A 595 55.90 -34.06 -8.95
C PRO A 595 57.21 -33.29 -8.74
N GLU A 596 57.58 -32.39 -9.65
CA GLU A 596 58.82 -31.59 -9.52
C GLU A 596 58.79 -30.65 -8.32
N LYS A 597 57.62 -30.08 -8.02
CA LYS A 597 57.41 -29.22 -6.85
C LYS A 597 57.51 -30.02 -5.55
N ALA A 598 57.03 -31.26 -5.54
CA ALA A 598 57.18 -32.19 -4.42
C ALA A 598 58.65 -32.63 -4.23
N ARG A 599 59.40 -32.86 -5.32
CA ARG A 599 60.84 -33.15 -5.28
C ARG A 599 61.64 -32.02 -4.66
N GLU A 600 61.36 -30.80 -5.09
CA GLU A 600 61.97 -29.61 -4.51
C GLU A 600 61.63 -29.47 -3.02
N GLY A 601 60.36 -29.72 -2.65
CA GLY A 601 59.89 -29.67 -1.28
C GLY A 601 60.69 -30.57 -0.32
N TYR A 602 60.86 -31.86 -0.63
CA TYR A 602 61.60 -32.74 0.27
C TYR A 602 63.12 -32.49 0.27
N ARG A 603 63.71 -32.05 -0.86
CA ARG A 603 65.14 -31.63 -0.89
C ARG A 603 65.39 -30.43 0.01
N GLN A 604 64.43 -29.50 0.10
CA GLN A 604 64.50 -28.39 1.04
C GLN A 604 64.47 -28.87 2.50
N VAL A 605 63.72 -29.93 2.81
CA VAL A 605 63.71 -30.52 4.18
C VAL A 605 65.08 -31.09 4.55
N PHE A 606 65.72 -31.84 3.67
CA PHE A 606 67.04 -32.43 3.96
C PHE A 606 68.18 -31.39 3.97
N SER A 607 68.07 -30.30 3.21
CA SER A 607 69.07 -29.23 3.19
C SER A 607 68.92 -28.21 4.32
N ARG A 608 67.68 -27.84 4.68
CA ARG A 608 67.37 -26.83 5.71
C ARG A 608 67.01 -27.43 7.07
N GLY A 609 66.78 -28.74 7.13
CA GLY A 609 66.34 -29.48 8.32
C GLY A 609 64.82 -29.52 8.51
N PHE A 610 64.06 -28.58 7.92
CA PHE A 610 62.61 -28.56 7.94
C PHE A 610 62.03 -27.69 6.82
N VAL A 611 60.74 -27.90 6.51
CA VAL A 611 59.89 -27.02 5.71
C VAL A 611 58.54 -26.89 6.40
N ARG A 612 57.95 -25.69 6.36
CA ARG A 612 56.60 -25.42 6.86
C ARG A 612 55.71 -24.90 5.75
N ASP A 613 54.44 -25.22 5.90
CA ASP A 613 53.34 -24.76 5.07
C ASP A 613 53.53 -24.90 3.56
N TYR A 614 54.17 -26.00 3.12
CA TYR A 614 54.51 -26.19 1.71
C TYR A 614 53.30 -26.69 0.91
N PRO A 615 52.79 -25.94 -0.08
CA PRO A 615 51.54 -26.27 -0.75
C PRO A 615 51.75 -27.37 -1.80
N LEU A 616 51.04 -28.48 -1.63
CA LEU A 616 51.00 -29.59 -2.58
C LEU A 616 49.55 -30.06 -2.78
N ALA A 617 49.32 -30.88 -3.81
CA ALA A 617 48.03 -31.50 -4.03
C ALA A 617 48.21 -33.00 -4.26
N ILE A 618 47.67 -33.80 -3.34
CA ILE A 618 47.74 -35.26 -3.40
C ILE A 618 46.79 -35.73 -4.49
N ARG A 619 47.29 -36.63 -5.35
CA ARG A 619 46.51 -37.29 -6.39
C ARG A 619 46.12 -38.68 -5.88
N HIS A 620 44.84 -38.88 -5.63
CA HIS A 620 44.25 -40.16 -5.27
C HIS A 620 44.18 -41.09 -6.49
N ALA A 621 44.25 -42.41 -6.28
CA ALA A 621 44.20 -43.44 -7.33
C ALA A 621 42.91 -43.41 -8.18
N SER A 622 41.80 -42.91 -7.61
CA SER A 622 40.53 -42.70 -8.33
C SER A 622 40.48 -41.43 -9.20
N GLY A 623 41.54 -40.61 -9.17
CA GLY A 623 41.59 -39.31 -9.84
C GLY A 623 41.13 -38.12 -8.97
N ARG A 624 40.66 -38.36 -7.73
CA ARG A 624 40.37 -37.29 -6.76
C ARG A 624 41.64 -36.53 -6.40
N VAL A 625 41.58 -35.20 -6.35
CA VAL A 625 42.70 -34.34 -5.95
C VAL A 625 42.36 -33.69 -4.61
N THR A 626 43.29 -33.76 -3.65
CA THR A 626 43.14 -33.16 -2.32
C THR A 626 44.22 -32.10 -2.13
N ASP A 627 43.81 -30.85 -1.90
CA ASP A 627 44.74 -29.76 -1.61
C ASP A 627 45.25 -29.88 -0.17
N VAL A 628 46.58 -29.94 -0.02
CA VAL A 628 47.20 -30.13 1.28
C VAL A 628 48.37 -29.18 1.49
N VAL A 629 48.65 -28.95 2.76
CA VAL A 629 49.82 -28.19 3.19
C VAL A 629 50.76 -29.14 3.94
N TYR A 630 51.98 -29.29 3.42
CA TYR A 630 52.98 -30.20 3.95
C TYR A 630 53.91 -29.50 4.94
N ASN A 631 54.02 -30.09 6.13
CA ASN A 631 54.99 -29.75 7.16
C ASN A 631 55.94 -30.91 7.33
N ALA A 632 57.24 -30.68 7.17
CA ALA A 632 58.22 -31.77 7.18
C ALA A 632 59.49 -31.39 7.92
N SER A 633 60.10 -32.35 8.63
CA SER A 633 61.33 -32.16 9.39
C SER A 633 62.19 -33.43 9.39
N VAL A 634 63.50 -33.27 9.47
CA VAL A 634 64.41 -34.42 9.60
C VAL A 634 64.37 -34.99 11.02
N PHE A 635 64.35 -36.32 11.17
CA PHE A 635 64.53 -36.98 12.45
C PHE A 635 65.90 -37.68 12.51
N LYS A 636 66.45 -37.76 13.71
CA LYS A 636 67.84 -38.17 13.97
C LYS A 636 67.88 -39.30 14.98
N ASP A 637 68.95 -40.09 14.96
CA ASP A 637 69.24 -41.04 16.04
C ASP A 637 69.80 -40.33 17.30
N ASP A 638 69.99 -41.10 18.38
CA ASP A 638 70.56 -40.63 19.66
C ASP A 638 72.00 -40.08 19.52
N LYS A 639 72.64 -40.27 18.36
CA LYS A 639 73.98 -39.79 18.02
C LYS A 639 73.94 -38.59 17.05
N GLY A 640 72.76 -38.07 16.74
CA GLY A 640 72.54 -36.88 15.91
C GLY A 640 72.63 -37.11 14.40
N LYS A 641 72.73 -38.37 13.93
CA LYS A 641 72.74 -38.71 12.50
C LYS A 641 71.31 -38.64 11.95
N VAL A 642 71.12 -37.95 10.82
CA VAL A 642 69.82 -37.89 10.13
C VAL A 642 69.46 -39.29 9.62
N LEU A 643 68.30 -39.79 10.04
CA LEU A 643 67.76 -41.10 9.66
C LEU A 643 66.76 -41.00 8.50
N GLY A 644 66.06 -39.87 8.38
CA GLY A 644 65.06 -39.61 7.35
C GLY A 644 64.34 -38.29 7.61
N ALA A 645 63.31 -38.01 6.83
CA ALA A 645 62.39 -36.91 7.09
C ALA A 645 60.99 -37.45 7.39
N PHE A 646 60.35 -36.85 8.38
CA PHE A 646 58.95 -37.07 8.72
C PHE A 646 58.14 -35.90 8.19
N ALA A 647 57.07 -36.19 7.46
CA ALA A 647 56.21 -35.21 6.84
C ALA A 647 54.74 -35.48 7.17
N ALA A 648 54.01 -34.42 7.49
CA ALA A 648 52.58 -34.43 7.75
C ALA A 648 51.88 -33.54 6.73
N ALA A 649 50.84 -34.06 6.08
CA ALA A 649 49.98 -33.31 5.18
C ALA A 649 48.71 -32.89 5.93
N ARG A 650 48.38 -31.60 5.93
CA ARG A 650 47.10 -31.14 6.45
C ARG A 650 46.17 -30.80 5.31
N ASP A 651 44.98 -31.38 5.30
CA ASP A 651 43.94 -31.00 4.35
C ASP A 651 43.47 -29.56 4.61
N ILE A 652 43.54 -28.71 3.59
CA ILE A 652 43.09 -27.30 3.64
C ILE A 652 41.79 -27.07 2.89
N THR A 653 41.09 -28.13 2.46
CA THR A 653 39.82 -28.03 1.73
C THR A 653 38.76 -27.31 2.56
N ALA A 654 38.61 -27.64 3.84
CA ALA A 654 37.68 -26.96 4.74
C ALA A 654 38.03 -25.47 4.93
N LEU A 655 39.32 -25.11 4.98
CA LEU A 655 39.77 -23.72 5.08
C LEU A 655 39.50 -22.95 3.78
N LYS A 656 39.73 -23.56 2.61
CA LYS A 656 39.37 -22.99 1.31
C LYS A 656 37.85 -22.82 1.18
N GLN A 657 37.07 -23.81 1.60
CA GLN A 657 35.61 -23.75 1.61
C GLN A 657 35.09 -22.67 2.56
N ALA A 658 35.65 -22.54 3.77
CA ALA A 658 35.29 -21.48 4.70
C ALA A 658 35.63 -20.08 4.15
N SER A 659 36.79 -19.92 3.51
CA SER A 659 37.17 -18.68 2.84
C SER A 659 36.25 -18.35 1.66
N GLN A 660 35.85 -19.34 0.86
CA GLN A 660 34.90 -19.16 -0.23
C GLN A 660 33.50 -18.85 0.29
N TYR A 661 33.05 -19.54 1.33
CA TYR A 661 31.77 -19.29 1.99
C TYR A 661 31.67 -17.87 2.55
N ALA A 662 32.71 -17.40 3.26
CA ALA A 662 32.79 -16.03 3.76
C ALA A 662 32.72 -15.01 2.61
N ARG A 663 33.39 -15.27 1.48
CA ARG A 663 33.28 -14.43 0.29
C ARG A 663 31.87 -14.45 -0.28
N SER A 664 31.25 -15.62 -0.41
CA SER A 664 29.88 -15.75 -0.93
C SER A 664 28.85 -15.00 -0.08
N LEU A 665 29.02 -14.95 1.25
CA LEU A 665 28.15 -14.16 2.12
C LEU A 665 28.28 -12.64 1.87
N ILE A 666 29.49 -12.15 1.64
CA ILE A 666 29.75 -10.73 1.31
C ILE A 666 29.15 -10.40 -0.06
N GLU A 667 29.30 -11.29 -1.04
CA GLU A 667 28.75 -11.10 -2.40
C GLU A 667 27.23 -11.23 -2.45
N ALA A 668 26.62 -12.01 -1.55
CA ALA A 668 25.16 -12.14 -1.46
C ALA A 668 24.47 -10.88 -0.91
N SER A 669 25.21 -9.94 -0.31
CA SER A 669 24.67 -8.65 0.13
C SER A 669 24.25 -7.81 -1.06
N LEU A 670 22.98 -7.42 -1.09
CA LEU A 670 22.44 -6.50 -2.10
C LEU A 670 22.84 -5.04 -1.86
N ASP A 671 23.23 -4.69 -0.64
CA ASP A 671 23.78 -3.38 -0.31
C ASP A 671 25.25 -3.31 -0.78
N PRO A 672 25.69 -2.20 -1.42
CA PRO A 672 27.11 -1.92 -1.66
C PRO A 672 27.94 -2.00 -0.38
N LEU A 673 28.89 -2.93 -0.34
CA LEU A 673 29.86 -3.12 0.72
C LEU A 673 31.25 -2.70 0.25
N VAL A 674 31.92 -1.88 1.06
CA VAL A 674 33.26 -1.37 0.78
C VAL A 674 34.15 -1.42 2.02
N THR A 675 35.42 -1.74 1.82
CA THR A 675 36.46 -1.53 2.84
C THR A 675 37.39 -0.41 2.43
N ILE A 676 37.80 0.40 3.40
CA ILE A 676 38.59 1.62 3.19
C ILE A 676 39.82 1.59 4.11
N SER A 677 40.98 1.90 3.55
CA SER A 677 42.23 2.06 4.29
C SER A 677 42.30 3.40 5.05
N PRO A 678 43.25 3.58 5.99
CA PRO A 678 43.42 4.83 6.73
C PRO A 678 43.69 6.07 5.87
N ASP A 679 44.25 5.90 4.67
CA ASP A 679 44.48 6.96 3.68
C ASP A 679 43.28 7.19 2.73
N GLY A 680 42.13 6.57 3.01
CA GLY A 680 40.88 6.80 2.28
C GLY A 680 40.77 6.03 0.96
N LYS A 681 41.61 5.01 0.73
CA LYS A 681 41.59 4.20 -0.49
C LYS A 681 40.71 2.97 -0.32
N ILE A 682 40.01 2.61 -1.38
CA ILE A 682 39.19 1.40 -1.40
C ILE A 682 40.10 0.17 -1.41
N THR A 683 39.96 -0.70 -0.40
CA THR A 683 40.76 -1.93 -0.26
C THR A 683 40.04 -3.16 -0.79
N ASP A 684 38.71 -3.20 -0.68
CA ASP A 684 37.87 -4.26 -1.25
C ASP A 684 36.43 -3.78 -1.43
N VAL A 685 35.70 -4.41 -2.34
CA VAL A 685 34.27 -4.18 -2.62
C VAL A 685 33.56 -5.50 -2.96
N ASN A 686 32.24 -5.52 -2.76
CA ASN A 686 31.35 -6.55 -3.28
C ASN A 686 30.78 -6.18 -4.67
N GLU A 687 30.08 -7.13 -5.30
CA GLU A 687 29.45 -6.96 -6.61
C GLU A 687 28.39 -5.84 -6.62
N ALA A 688 27.62 -5.67 -5.53
CA ALA A 688 26.63 -4.60 -5.44
C ALA A 688 27.27 -3.20 -5.56
N SER A 689 28.50 -3.03 -5.07
CA SER A 689 29.25 -1.77 -5.22
C SER A 689 29.70 -1.52 -6.66
N ALA A 690 30.07 -2.58 -7.38
CA ALA A 690 30.39 -2.51 -8.80
C ALA A 690 29.15 -2.12 -9.63
N VAL A 691 27.98 -2.68 -9.30
CA VAL A 691 26.70 -2.32 -9.91
C VAL A 691 26.31 -0.88 -9.58
N ALA A 692 26.40 -0.44 -8.32
CA ALA A 692 25.99 0.91 -7.92
C ALA A 692 26.87 2.01 -8.52
N THR A 693 28.16 1.75 -8.74
CA THR A 693 29.09 2.69 -9.37
C THR A 693 29.17 2.51 -10.89
N GLY A 694 28.82 1.33 -11.41
CA GLY A 694 28.97 0.95 -12.81
C GLY A 694 30.41 0.70 -13.24
N LEU A 695 31.30 0.43 -12.28
CA LEU A 695 32.71 0.14 -12.51
C LEU A 695 33.07 -1.25 -12.00
N PRO A 696 33.85 -2.03 -12.76
CA PRO A 696 34.33 -3.32 -12.28
C PRO A 696 35.27 -3.13 -11.09
N ARG A 697 35.30 -4.14 -10.21
CA ARG A 697 36.09 -4.15 -8.97
C ARG A 697 37.54 -3.71 -9.18
N GLU A 698 38.24 -4.17 -10.23
CA GLU A 698 39.66 -3.83 -10.44
C GLU A 698 39.89 -2.33 -10.66
N LYS A 699 38.87 -1.59 -11.10
CA LYS A 699 38.95 -0.13 -11.29
C LYS A 699 38.61 0.67 -10.03
N LEU A 700 37.96 0.04 -9.05
CA LEU A 700 37.60 0.65 -7.77
C LEU A 700 38.73 0.48 -6.73
N ILE A 701 39.38 -0.69 -6.69
CA ILE A 701 40.45 -0.96 -5.73
C ILE A 701 41.63 0.02 -5.90
N GLY A 702 42.10 0.58 -4.79
CA GLY A 702 43.22 1.52 -4.73
C GLY A 702 42.86 2.96 -5.12
N ARG A 703 41.62 3.24 -5.54
CA ARG A 703 41.12 4.59 -5.80
C ARG A 703 40.56 5.25 -4.55
N ASP A 704 40.39 6.56 -4.60
CA ASP A 704 39.86 7.32 -3.48
C ASP A 704 38.36 7.06 -3.32
N PHE A 705 37.93 6.71 -2.11
CA PHE A 705 36.52 6.42 -1.83
C PHE A 705 35.61 7.62 -2.18
N SER A 706 36.09 8.85 -1.96
CA SER A 706 35.29 10.05 -2.15
C SER A 706 34.94 10.37 -3.61
N ASP A 707 35.69 9.84 -4.58
CA ASP A 707 35.53 10.16 -6.01
C ASP A 707 34.21 9.65 -6.61
N TYR A 708 33.57 8.66 -5.96
CA TYR A 708 32.37 7.99 -6.46
C TYR A 708 31.06 8.56 -5.92
N PHE A 709 31.11 9.71 -5.24
CA PHE A 709 29.94 10.36 -4.66
C PHE A 709 29.64 11.70 -5.35
N THR A 710 28.39 12.15 -5.25
CA THR A 710 28.01 13.50 -5.70
C THR A 710 28.67 14.60 -4.86
N GLU A 711 28.90 14.33 -3.58
CA GLU A 711 29.52 15.21 -2.58
C GLU A 711 30.84 14.60 -2.04
N PRO A 712 31.97 14.67 -2.76
CA PRO A 712 33.22 14.00 -2.36
C PRO A 712 33.74 14.43 -0.98
N GLN A 713 33.65 15.72 -0.66
CA GLN A 713 34.14 16.25 0.62
C GLN A 713 33.36 15.67 1.81
N LYS A 714 32.04 15.56 1.68
CA LYS A 714 31.16 14.96 2.69
C LYS A 714 31.41 13.46 2.86
N ALA A 715 31.68 12.74 1.77
CA ALA A 715 32.07 11.34 1.81
C ALA A 715 33.42 11.15 2.53
N ARG A 716 34.36 12.08 2.33
CA ARG A 716 35.65 12.09 3.02
C ARG A 716 35.51 12.30 4.52
N GLU A 717 34.71 13.29 4.92
CA GLU A 717 34.37 13.55 6.32
C GLU A 717 33.70 12.33 6.97
N GLY A 718 32.81 11.65 6.23
CA GLY A 718 32.11 10.46 6.70
C GLY A 718 33.04 9.33 7.13
N TYR A 719 34.00 8.91 6.30
CA TYR A 719 34.91 7.82 6.70
C TYR A 719 35.95 8.27 7.74
N GLN A 720 36.37 9.54 7.74
CA GLN A 720 37.27 10.09 8.77
C GLN A 720 36.58 10.13 10.14
N GLN A 721 35.28 10.42 10.17
CA GLN A 721 34.47 10.32 11.38
C GLN A 721 34.44 8.89 11.91
N VAL A 722 34.37 7.87 11.05
CA VAL A 722 34.44 6.46 11.48
C VAL A 722 35.79 6.14 12.12
N PHE A 723 36.91 6.61 11.56
CA PHE A 723 38.23 6.39 12.16
C PHE A 723 38.39 7.08 13.53
N SER A 724 37.75 8.22 13.75
CA SER A 724 37.84 8.96 15.02
C SER A 724 36.84 8.50 16.08
N GLN A 725 35.60 8.17 15.69
CA GLN A 725 34.50 7.81 16.60
C GLN A 725 34.26 6.29 16.69
N GLY A 726 34.89 5.50 15.81
CA GLY A 726 34.76 4.04 15.73
C GLY A 726 33.61 3.55 14.85
N PHE A 727 32.55 4.35 14.68
CA PHE A 727 31.42 4.03 13.81
C PHE A 727 30.66 5.30 13.37
N VAL A 728 29.86 5.16 12.31
CA VAL A 728 28.87 6.13 11.86
C VAL A 728 27.62 5.38 11.42
N ARG A 729 26.44 5.94 11.69
CA ARG A 729 25.14 5.39 11.28
C ARG A 729 24.36 6.38 10.42
N ASP A 730 23.61 5.83 9.48
CA ASP A 730 22.66 6.54 8.61
C ASP A 730 23.23 7.81 7.98
N TYR A 731 24.51 7.78 7.59
CA TYR A 731 25.19 8.96 7.07
C TYR A 731 24.79 9.19 5.61
N PRO A 732 24.14 10.31 5.28
CA PRO A 732 23.51 10.48 3.99
C PRO A 732 24.55 10.81 2.92
N LEU A 733 24.66 9.95 1.91
CA LEU A 733 25.50 10.12 0.73
C LEU A 733 24.70 9.81 -0.54
N ALA A 734 25.26 10.16 -1.68
CA ALA A 734 24.68 9.85 -2.97
C ALA A 734 25.77 9.31 -3.90
N ILE A 735 25.65 8.05 -4.29
CA ILE A 735 26.59 7.34 -5.16
C ILE A 735 26.35 7.83 -6.60
N ARG A 736 27.43 8.07 -7.32
CA ARG A 736 27.43 8.50 -8.71
C ARG A 736 27.80 7.32 -9.61
N HIS A 737 26.84 6.83 -10.38
CA HIS A 737 27.07 5.82 -11.40
C HIS A 737 27.74 6.43 -12.63
N VAL A 738 28.56 5.66 -13.36
CA VAL A 738 29.24 6.12 -14.59
C VAL A 738 28.30 6.62 -15.70
N SER A 739 27.05 6.15 -15.72
CA SER A 739 26.01 6.63 -16.65
C SER A 739 25.44 8.02 -16.29
N GLY A 740 25.82 8.57 -15.14
CA GLY A 740 25.23 9.79 -14.56
C GLY A 740 24.02 9.54 -13.67
N HIS A 741 23.55 8.30 -13.52
CA HIS A 741 22.53 7.96 -12.54
C HIS A 741 23.06 8.18 -11.11
N VAL A 742 22.20 8.71 -10.23
CA VAL A 742 22.53 8.98 -8.83
C VAL A 742 21.64 8.14 -7.94
N THR A 743 22.26 7.45 -6.98
CA THR A 743 21.57 6.60 -6.01
C THR A 743 21.72 7.20 -4.62
N ASP A 744 20.61 7.54 -3.99
CA ASP A 744 20.58 8.06 -2.63
C ASP A 744 20.77 6.93 -1.64
N VAL A 745 21.81 7.02 -0.80
CA VAL A 745 22.16 5.96 0.14
C VAL A 745 22.35 6.46 1.57
N LEU A 746 22.03 5.61 2.53
CA LEU A 746 22.43 5.76 3.92
C LEU A 746 23.65 4.89 4.20
N TYR A 747 24.74 5.53 4.58
CA TYR A 747 26.04 4.89 4.77
C TYR A 747 26.25 4.54 6.24
N ASN A 748 26.40 3.25 6.51
CA ASN A 748 26.69 2.69 7.82
C ASN A 748 28.09 2.13 7.82
N ALA A 749 28.93 2.58 8.75
CA ALA A 749 30.35 2.25 8.72
C ALA A 749 30.92 2.03 10.12
N SER A 750 31.87 1.11 10.23
CA SER A 750 32.58 0.79 11.48
C SER A 750 34.02 0.41 11.21
N VAL A 751 34.92 0.68 12.15
CA VAL A 751 36.30 0.20 12.06
C VAL A 751 36.37 -1.32 12.26
N TYR A 752 37.21 -2.00 11.49
CA TYR A 752 37.59 -3.39 11.75
C TYR A 752 39.06 -3.47 12.20
N LYS A 753 39.35 -4.43 13.07
CA LYS A 753 40.60 -4.54 13.82
C LYS A 753 41.25 -5.90 13.61
N ASP A 754 42.56 -5.98 13.81
CA ASP A 754 43.27 -7.26 13.92
C ASP A 754 43.07 -7.92 15.29
N ASP A 755 43.59 -9.14 15.44
CA ASP A 755 43.54 -9.93 16.68
C ASP A 755 44.24 -9.25 17.88
N LYS A 756 45.02 -8.19 17.64
CA LYS A 756 45.71 -7.39 18.66
C LYS A 756 45.00 -6.06 18.94
N GLY A 757 43.82 -5.84 18.35
CA GLY A 757 42.99 -4.65 18.54
C GLY A 757 43.43 -3.43 17.74
N LYS A 758 44.42 -3.55 16.82
CA LYS A 758 44.84 -2.46 15.95
C LYS A 758 43.82 -2.26 14.83
N VAL A 759 43.40 -1.02 14.62
CA VAL A 759 42.49 -0.66 13.51
C VAL A 759 43.20 -0.90 12.17
N LEU A 760 42.60 -1.75 11.33
CA LEU A 760 43.09 -2.08 9.99
C LEU A 760 42.47 -1.19 8.92
N GLY A 761 41.19 -0.83 9.09
CA GLY A 761 40.46 0.00 8.15
C GLY A 761 39.00 0.20 8.57
N VAL A 762 38.22 0.76 7.66
CA VAL A 762 36.77 0.93 7.80
C VAL A 762 36.07 -0.11 6.92
N PHE A 763 35.06 -0.76 7.48
CA PHE A 763 34.07 -1.52 6.71
C PHE A 763 32.80 -0.69 6.66
N ALA A 764 32.17 -0.63 5.50
CA ALA A 764 30.95 0.13 5.34
C ALA A 764 29.96 -0.49 4.37
N ALA A 765 28.69 -0.26 4.66
CA ALA A 765 27.54 -0.68 3.87
C ALA A 765 26.72 0.56 3.49
N ALA A 766 26.38 0.68 2.21
CA ALA A 766 25.48 1.71 1.71
C ALA A 766 24.10 1.11 1.45
N ARG A 767 23.08 1.54 2.19
CA ARG A 767 21.69 1.12 1.95
C ARG A 767 21.01 2.09 1.01
N ASP A 768 20.43 1.59 -0.09
CA ASP A 768 19.62 2.40 -0.99
C ASP A 768 18.34 2.87 -0.30
N VAL A 769 18.09 4.18 -0.34
CA VAL A 769 16.89 4.83 0.24
C VAL A 769 16.14 5.68 -0.77
N THR A 770 16.40 5.48 -2.07
CA THR A 770 15.81 6.26 -3.16
C THR A 770 14.28 6.22 -3.12
N ASP A 771 13.69 5.04 -3.00
CA ASP A 771 12.22 4.88 -2.97
C ASP A 771 11.62 5.48 -1.70
N ARG A 772 12.26 5.28 -0.55
CA ARG A 772 11.83 5.86 0.72
C ARG A 772 11.79 7.38 0.67
N LYS A 773 12.85 8.03 0.14
CA LYS A 773 12.89 9.49 -0.02
C LYS A 773 11.77 9.99 -0.95
N ARG A 774 11.48 9.26 -2.04
CA ARG A 774 10.38 9.62 -2.96
C ARG A 774 9.01 9.56 -2.30
N PHE A 775 8.78 8.54 -1.46
CA PHE A 775 7.54 8.44 -0.68
C PHE A 775 7.40 9.57 0.35
N GLU A 776 8.47 9.86 1.11
CA GLU A 776 8.47 10.95 2.10
C GLU A 776 8.21 12.32 1.44
N GLN A 777 8.84 12.60 0.28
CA GLN A 777 8.59 13.83 -0.48
C GLN A 777 7.17 13.93 -1.03
N SER A 778 6.63 12.81 -1.52
CA SER A 778 5.26 12.76 -2.04
C SER A 778 4.23 13.01 -0.93
N LEU A 779 4.46 12.44 0.26
CA LEU A 779 3.62 12.63 1.43
C LEU A 779 3.66 14.09 1.93
N GLN A 780 4.86 14.69 2.00
CA GLN A 780 5.00 16.11 2.36
C GLN A 780 4.28 17.02 1.36
N LYS A 781 4.40 16.74 0.06
CA LYS A 781 3.70 17.49 -0.99
C LYS A 781 2.18 17.36 -0.86
N ALA A 782 1.68 16.16 -0.59
CA ALA A 782 0.26 15.91 -0.37
C ALA A 782 -0.27 16.67 0.85
N ASN A 783 0.45 16.65 1.98
CA ASN A 783 0.07 17.40 3.19
C ASN A 783 0.08 18.92 2.98
N ARG A 784 1.05 19.44 2.21
CA ARG A 784 1.10 20.86 1.85
C ARG A 784 -0.11 21.26 1.00
N LEU A 785 -0.42 20.48 -0.05
CA LEU A 785 -1.58 20.72 -0.91
C LEU A 785 -2.90 20.61 -0.13
N LYS A 786 -3.05 19.63 0.77
CA LYS A 786 -4.19 19.51 1.70
C LYS A 786 -4.37 20.79 2.51
N SER A 787 -3.28 21.32 3.09
CA SER A 787 -3.32 22.51 3.95
C SER A 787 -3.65 23.78 3.16
N GLU A 788 -3.05 23.96 1.97
CA GLU A 788 -3.32 25.12 1.10
C GLU A 788 -4.76 25.11 0.59
N PHE A 789 -5.29 23.92 0.24
CA PHE A 789 -6.69 23.74 -0.15
C PHE A 789 -7.66 24.14 0.97
N LEU A 790 -7.46 23.62 2.19
CA LEU A 790 -8.33 23.93 3.34
C LEU A 790 -8.30 25.42 3.70
N ALA A 791 -7.12 26.05 3.68
CA ALA A 791 -6.96 27.48 3.94
C ALA A 791 -7.75 28.35 2.93
N ASN A 792 -7.61 28.04 1.64
CA ASN A 792 -8.32 28.76 0.59
C ASN A 792 -9.84 28.55 0.69
N MET A 793 -10.29 27.32 0.90
CA MET A 793 -11.72 27.04 1.04
C MET A 793 -12.36 27.72 2.23
N SER A 794 -11.67 27.81 3.36
CA SER A 794 -12.18 28.54 4.51
C SER A 794 -12.39 30.03 4.22
N HIS A 795 -11.46 30.67 3.52
CA HIS A 795 -11.59 32.09 3.16
C HIS A 795 -12.79 32.32 2.22
N GLU A 796 -12.95 31.45 1.22
CA GLU A 796 -14.07 31.48 0.27
C GLU A 796 -15.42 31.19 0.92
N LEU A 797 -15.47 30.36 1.97
CA LEU A 797 -16.71 30.08 2.71
C LEU A 797 -17.04 31.15 3.76
N ARG A 798 -16.03 31.72 4.42
CA ARG A 798 -16.20 32.75 5.47
C ARG A 798 -16.81 34.03 4.91
N THR A 799 -16.42 34.42 3.70
CA THR A 799 -16.85 35.67 3.06
C THR A 799 -18.36 35.75 2.82
N PRO A 800 -19.02 34.81 2.11
CA PRO A 800 -20.47 34.83 1.93
C PRO A 800 -21.22 34.61 3.24
N LEU A 801 -20.67 33.81 4.15
CA LEU A 801 -21.30 33.50 5.43
C LEU A 801 -21.35 34.70 6.37
N ASN A 802 -20.28 35.50 6.42
CA ASN A 802 -20.26 36.78 7.14
C ASN A 802 -21.30 37.76 6.58
N GLY A 803 -21.55 37.73 5.27
CA GLY A 803 -22.63 38.49 4.65
C GLY A 803 -24.00 38.04 5.13
N ILE A 804 -24.28 36.73 5.11
CA ILE A 804 -25.55 36.16 5.59
C ILE A 804 -25.78 36.50 7.07
N ILE A 805 -24.76 36.33 7.91
CA ILE A 805 -24.81 36.66 9.34
C ILE A 805 -25.09 38.15 9.53
N GLY A 806 -24.32 39.02 8.87
CA GLY A 806 -24.46 40.47 9.00
C GLY A 806 -25.82 41.00 8.55
N PHE A 807 -26.35 40.53 7.42
CA PHE A 807 -27.70 40.92 6.98
C PHE A 807 -28.80 40.36 7.87
N SER A 808 -28.64 39.12 8.37
CA SER A 808 -29.61 38.54 9.29
C SER A 808 -29.67 39.34 10.60
N GLU A 809 -28.52 39.68 11.19
CA GLU A 809 -28.43 40.56 12.38
C GLU A 809 -29.06 41.93 12.11
N PHE A 810 -28.72 42.56 10.97
CA PHE A 810 -29.26 43.86 10.60
C PHE A 810 -30.80 43.88 10.51
N ILE A 811 -31.41 42.81 10.02
CA ILE A 811 -32.87 42.67 9.93
C ILE A 811 -33.48 42.32 11.29
N ILE A 812 -32.86 41.43 12.08
CA ILE A 812 -33.31 41.06 13.44
C ILE A 812 -33.32 42.26 14.39
N ASP A 813 -32.33 43.14 14.25
CA ASP A 813 -32.22 44.41 14.98
C ASP A 813 -33.21 45.48 14.47
N GLU A 814 -34.08 45.13 13.53
CA GLU A 814 -35.12 45.99 12.94
C GLU A 814 -34.56 47.27 12.27
N LYS A 815 -33.25 47.29 11.94
CA LYS A 815 -32.60 48.43 11.25
C LYS A 815 -33.02 48.58 9.79
N ALA A 816 -33.52 47.50 9.18
CA ALA A 816 -34.13 47.50 7.85
C ALA A 816 -35.64 47.84 7.87
N GLY A 817 -36.23 48.06 9.05
CA GLY A 817 -37.67 48.24 9.25
C GLY A 817 -38.27 47.20 10.20
N LYS A 818 -39.51 47.42 10.63
CA LYS A 818 -40.21 46.50 11.54
C LYS A 818 -40.52 45.17 10.85
N ILE A 819 -40.22 44.07 11.52
CA ILE A 819 -40.49 42.70 11.04
C ILE A 819 -41.55 42.01 11.89
N LEU A 820 -42.27 41.06 11.30
CA LEU A 820 -43.25 40.24 12.02
C LEU A 820 -42.54 39.27 12.98
N PRO A 821 -43.15 38.89 14.12
CA PRO A 821 -42.55 37.97 15.09
C PRO A 821 -42.06 36.65 14.47
N LYS A 822 -42.84 36.10 13.52
CA LYS A 822 -42.50 34.86 12.82
C LYS A 822 -41.35 35.00 11.82
N GLN A 823 -41.16 36.20 11.23
CA GLN A 823 -40.00 36.49 10.39
C GLN A 823 -38.72 36.60 11.24
N LYS A 824 -38.84 37.17 12.45
CA LYS A 824 -37.75 37.26 13.43
C LYS A 824 -37.29 35.87 13.90
N GLU A 825 -38.23 34.95 14.07
CA GLU A 825 -37.95 33.54 14.37
C GLU A 825 -37.14 32.88 13.23
N TYR A 826 -37.62 32.93 11.99
CA TYR A 826 -36.90 32.38 10.84
C TYR A 826 -35.51 33.00 10.62
N LEU A 827 -35.37 34.31 10.81
CA LEU A 827 -34.08 34.98 10.69
C LEU A 827 -33.12 34.58 11.81
N ASN A 828 -33.61 34.36 13.03
CA ASN A 828 -32.79 33.82 14.11
C ASN A 828 -32.30 32.40 13.79
N ASP A 829 -33.11 31.56 13.15
CA ASP A 829 -32.70 30.22 12.72
C ASP A 829 -31.60 30.29 11.64
N VAL A 830 -31.73 31.18 10.66
CA VAL A 830 -30.71 31.44 9.64
C VAL A 830 -29.42 31.97 10.29
N LEU A 831 -29.53 32.94 11.20
CA LEU A 831 -28.39 33.52 11.90
C LEU A 831 -27.64 32.47 12.73
N ASN A 832 -28.38 31.65 13.48
CA ASN A 832 -27.80 30.57 14.29
C ASN A 832 -27.12 29.52 13.42
N SER A 833 -27.74 29.13 12.30
CA SER A 833 -27.16 28.18 11.34
C SER A 833 -25.90 28.74 10.68
N GLY A 834 -25.91 30.02 10.30
CA GLY A 834 -24.75 30.70 9.72
C GLY A 834 -23.57 30.79 10.69
N ARG A 835 -23.83 31.20 11.94
CA ARG A 835 -22.80 31.22 13.00
C ARG A 835 -22.25 29.83 13.30
N HIS A 836 -23.11 28.80 13.30
CA HIS A 836 -22.69 27.42 13.51
C HIS A 836 -21.76 26.91 12.39
N LEU A 837 -22.10 27.17 11.13
CA LEU A 837 -21.26 26.81 9.99
C LEU A 837 -19.91 27.55 10.00
N LEU A 838 -19.90 28.82 10.44
CA LEU A 838 -18.68 29.59 10.54
C LEU A 838 -17.75 29.00 11.59
N GLN A 839 -18.30 28.58 12.72
CA GLN A 839 -17.56 27.89 13.77
C GLN A 839 -16.99 26.57 13.27
N LEU A 840 -17.77 25.75 12.56
CA LEU A 840 -17.31 24.51 11.93
C LEU A 840 -16.09 24.72 11.03
N ILE A 841 -16.16 25.71 10.14
CA ILE A 841 -15.07 26.04 9.21
C ILE A 841 -13.81 26.46 9.99
N ASN A 842 -13.98 27.24 11.05
CA ASN A 842 -12.86 27.67 11.89
C ASN A 842 -12.23 26.49 12.64
N ASP A 843 -13.06 25.59 13.20
CA ASP A 843 -12.58 24.41 13.92
C ASP A 843 -11.77 23.47 13.01
N VAL A 844 -12.23 23.24 11.77
CA VAL A 844 -11.51 22.43 10.76
C VAL A 844 -10.18 23.07 10.38
N LEU A 845 -10.16 24.40 10.20
CA LEU A 845 -8.93 25.12 9.90
C LEU A 845 -7.93 25.04 11.04
N ASP A 846 -8.37 25.29 12.27
CA ASP A 846 -7.51 25.28 13.44
C ASP A 846 -6.90 23.88 13.63
N LEU A 847 -7.71 22.84 13.47
CA LEU A 847 -7.26 21.46 13.48
C LEU A 847 -6.21 21.20 12.38
N SER A 848 -6.48 21.59 11.14
CA SER A 848 -5.53 21.42 10.02
C SER A 848 -4.22 22.16 10.23
N LYS A 849 -4.23 23.35 10.85
CA LYS A 849 -3.01 24.11 11.16
C LYS A 849 -2.18 23.43 12.23
N ILE A 850 -2.84 22.86 13.25
CA ILE A 850 -2.17 22.11 14.32
C ILE A 850 -1.55 20.83 13.75
N GLU A 851 -2.27 20.06 12.92
CA GLU A 851 -1.72 18.87 12.23
C GLU A 851 -0.51 19.19 11.36
N ALA A 852 -0.53 20.34 10.68
CA ALA A 852 0.55 20.79 9.82
C ALA A 852 1.74 21.39 10.61
N GLY A 853 1.67 21.47 11.94
CA GLY A 853 2.69 22.10 12.78
C GLY A 853 2.86 23.60 12.54
N LYS A 854 1.84 24.28 12.01
CA LYS A 854 1.86 25.71 11.65
C LYS A 854 1.27 26.63 12.74
N THR A 855 0.83 26.06 13.86
CA THR A 855 0.29 26.83 14.99
C THR A 855 1.42 27.19 15.94
N GLU A 856 1.74 28.46 16.04
CA GLU A 856 2.67 29.00 17.05
C GLU A 856 1.91 29.28 18.36
N LEU A 857 2.55 29.01 19.49
CA LEU A 857 2.06 29.36 20.83
C LEU A 857 2.63 30.71 21.25
N PHE A 858 1.81 31.55 21.84
CA PHE A 858 2.20 32.85 22.36
C PHE A 858 2.03 32.85 23.89
N PRO A 859 2.97 32.25 24.64
CA PRO A 859 2.87 32.19 26.09
C PRO A 859 2.98 33.60 26.69
N GLU A 860 2.01 33.95 27.52
CA GLU A 860 1.97 35.20 28.27
C GLU A 860 1.61 34.95 29.73
N GLU A 861 1.98 35.88 30.60
CA GLU A 861 1.63 35.82 32.00
C GLU A 861 0.23 36.38 32.23
N PHE A 862 -0.67 35.58 32.81
CA PHE A 862 -2.05 36.01 33.04
C PHE A 862 -2.65 35.43 34.32
N LEU A 863 -3.76 36.05 34.76
CA LEU A 863 -4.54 35.59 35.90
C LEU A 863 -5.56 34.52 35.51
N VAL A 864 -5.45 33.31 36.04
CA VAL A 864 -6.38 32.19 35.77
C VAL A 864 -7.79 32.56 36.20
N SER A 865 -7.97 33.17 37.37
CA SER A 865 -9.25 33.68 37.86
C SER A 865 -9.94 34.61 36.88
N LYS A 866 -9.19 35.55 36.32
CA LYS A 866 -9.72 36.49 35.32
C LYS A 866 -10.13 35.78 34.03
N SER A 867 -9.28 34.89 33.51
CA SER A 867 -9.59 34.12 32.30
C SER A 867 -10.83 33.21 32.48
N VAL A 868 -10.95 32.54 33.63
CA VAL A 868 -12.11 31.70 33.97
C VAL A 868 -13.37 32.55 34.08
N ALA A 869 -13.31 33.70 34.75
CA ALA A 869 -14.45 34.61 34.90
C ALA A 869 -14.93 35.15 33.54
N GLU A 870 -14.01 35.51 32.65
CA GLU A 870 -14.33 35.96 31.28
C GLU A 870 -15.08 34.87 30.51
N VAL A 871 -14.58 33.63 30.48
CA VAL A 871 -15.26 32.53 29.79
C VAL A 871 -16.62 32.22 30.42
N CYS A 872 -16.72 32.22 31.75
CA CYS A 872 -17.98 32.01 32.46
C CYS A 872 -19.01 33.10 32.12
N SER A 873 -18.60 34.36 31.94
CA SER A 873 -19.50 35.45 31.57
C SER A 873 -20.16 35.22 30.21
N VAL A 874 -19.42 34.62 29.26
CA VAL A 874 -19.91 34.29 27.92
C VAL A 874 -20.88 33.10 27.97
N VAL A 875 -20.63 32.11 28.83
CA VAL A 875 -21.47 30.90 28.94
C VAL A 875 -22.69 31.11 29.88
N SER A 876 -22.64 32.08 30.78
CA SER A 876 -23.69 32.35 31.78
C SER A 876 -25.11 32.52 31.21
N PRO A 877 -25.35 33.21 30.07
CA PRO A 877 -26.69 33.31 29.49
C PRO A 877 -27.28 31.94 29.11
N LEU A 878 -26.45 31.02 28.60
CA LEU A 878 -26.86 29.65 28.23
C LEU A 878 -27.22 28.84 29.49
N ALA A 879 -26.41 28.96 30.55
CA ALA A 879 -26.67 28.31 31.83
C ALA A 879 -27.95 28.83 32.49
N LYS A 880 -28.17 30.16 32.50
CA LYS A 880 -29.38 30.79 33.04
C LYS A 880 -30.66 30.35 32.33
N LYS A 881 -30.61 30.17 31.00
CA LYS A 881 -31.76 29.67 30.23
C LYS A 881 -32.25 28.31 30.72
N LYS A 882 -31.33 27.45 31.18
CA LYS A 882 -31.60 26.13 31.76
C LYS A 882 -31.65 26.11 33.30
N SER A 883 -31.58 27.27 33.96
CA SER A 883 -31.46 27.37 35.43
C SER A 883 -30.29 26.55 36.02
N ILE A 884 -29.19 26.42 35.29
CA ILE A 884 -27.99 25.69 35.74
C ILE A 884 -27.16 26.57 36.68
N VAL A 885 -26.76 26.01 37.82
CA VAL A 885 -25.85 26.68 38.76
C VAL A 885 -24.40 26.49 38.31
N MET A 886 -23.64 27.58 38.22
CA MET A 886 -22.21 27.55 37.90
C MET A 886 -21.36 27.97 39.10
N ASN A 887 -20.47 27.10 39.57
CA ASN A 887 -19.53 27.42 40.64
C ASN A 887 -18.09 27.45 40.14
N GLN A 888 -17.26 28.29 40.78
CA GLN A 888 -15.85 28.43 40.45
C GLN A 888 -15.03 28.26 41.73
N ARG A 889 -14.00 27.42 41.68
CA ARG A 889 -13.02 27.25 42.74
C ARG A 889 -11.63 27.29 42.13
N ILE A 890 -10.87 28.33 42.47
CA ILE A 890 -9.54 28.57 41.89
C ILE A 890 -8.57 28.71 43.05
N SER A 891 -7.53 27.87 43.06
CA SER A 891 -6.50 27.93 44.09
C SER A 891 -5.63 29.19 43.89
N PRO A 892 -5.35 29.97 44.94
CA PRO A 892 -4.47 31.14 44.86
C PRO A 892 -3.04 30.80 44.38
N GLU A 893 -2.59 29.56 44.58
CA GLU A 893 -1.25 29.09 44.20
C GLU A 893 -1.01 29.02 42.69
N ILE A 894 -2.08 28.92 41.90
CA ILE A 894 -2.05 28.81 40.43
C ILE A 894 -2.75 29.98 39.77
N ASP A 895 -3.06 31.05 40.51
CA ASP A 895 -3.82 32.16 39.95
C ASP A 895 -3.00 32.97 38.95
N GLN A 896 -1.67 32.87 38.95
CA GLN A 896 -0.79 33.52 37.98
C GLN A 896 0.07 32.48 37.26
N VAL A 897 -0.12 32.35 35.94
CA VAL A 897 0.56 31.33 35.10
C VAL A 897 1.11 31.94 33.83
N THR A 898 2.18 31.35 33.28
CA THR A 898 2.71 31.67 31.94
C THR A 898 2.31 30.57 30.97
N LEU A 899 1.30 30.86 30.15
CA LEU A 899 0.67 29.95 29.17
C LEU A 899 0.11 30.76 27.99
N ASP A 900 -0.28 30.12 26.90
CA ASP A 900 -1.03 30.82 25.85
C ASP A 900 -2.46 31.09 26.34
N GLN A 901 -2.73 32.34 26.76
CA GLN A 901 -4.03 32.70 27.34
C GLN A 901 -5.18 32.45 26.37
N GLN A 902 -4.97 32.66 25.07
CA GLN A 902 -6.01 32.52 24.07
C GLN A 902 -6.37 31.04 23.88
N LYS A 903 -5.37 30.14 23.79
CA LYS A 903 -5.61 28.69 23.71
C LYS A 903 -6.20 28.15 25.01
N PHE A 904 -5.76 28.63 26.15
CA PHE A 904 -6.36 28.30 27.44
C PHE A 904 -7.86 28.63 27.50
N LYS A 905 -8.24 29.87 27.12
CA LYS A 905 -9.65 30.28 27.06
C LYS A 905 -10.47 29.44 26.07
N GLN A 906 -9.88 29.06 24.94
CA GLN A 906 -10.53 28.22 23.92
C GLN A 906 -10.84 26.81 24.45
N VAL A 907 -9.86 26.17 25.12
CA VAL A 907 -10.05 24.87 25.80
C VAL A 907 -11.16 24.96 26.84
N LEU A 908 -11.11 25.98 27.71
CA LEU A 908 -12.09 26.16 28.77
C LEU A 908 -13.51 26.43 28.24
N TYR A 909 -13.64 27.25 27.19
CA TYR A 909 -14.92 27.52 26.55
C TYR A 909 -15.55 26.25 25.94
N ASN A 910 -14.75 25.42 25.26
CA ASN A 910 -15.23 24.17 24.68
C ASN A 910 -15.73 23.19 25.75
N LEU A 911 -15.00 23.05 26.86
CA LEU A 911 -15.41 22.20 27.96
C LEU A 911 -16.65 22.73 28.68
N LEU A 912 -16.72 24.03 28.97
CA LEU A 912 -17.85 24.64 29.67
C LEU A 912 -19.13 24.69 28.84
N SER A 913 -19.03 25.03 27.57
CA SER A 913 -20.18 25.01 26.67
C SER A 913 -20.76 23.59 26.55
N ASN A 914 -19.91 22.56 26.47
CA ASN A 914 -20.33 21.16 26.53
C ASN A 914 -20.98 20.80 27.87
N GLY A 915 -20.37 21.20 28.99
CA GLY A 915 -20.93 20.97 30.33
C GLY A 915 -22.35 21.52 30.47
N VAL A 916 -22.60 22.76 30.03
CA VAL A 916 -23.94 23.37 30.05
C VAL A 916 -24.89 22.75 29.02
N LYS A 917 -24.38 22.37 27.85
CA LYS A 917 -25.15 21.75 26.78
C LYS A 917 -25.76 20.41 27.21
N PHE A 918 -24.98 19.56 27.87
CA PHE A 918 -25.37 18.19 28.26
C PHE A 918 -25.88 18.07 29.70
N THR A 919 -25.91 19.17 30.46
CA THR A 919 -26.60 19.24 31.75
C THR A 919 -28.09 19.51 31.56
N ASN A 920 -28.91 18.78 32.33
CA ASN A 920 -30.36 18.96 32.38
C ASN A 920 -30.75 20.26 33.10
N ASP A 921 -31.97 20.73 32.88
CA ASP A 921 -32.49 21.94 33.51
C ASP A 921 -32.44 21.84 35.06
N GLY A 922 -31.95 22.88 35.72
CA GLY A 922 -31.74 22.90 37.18
C GLY A 922 -30.47 22.18 37.67
N GLY A 923 -29.62 21.67 36.77
CA GLY A 923 -28.37 21.01 37.13
C GLY A 923 -27.23 21.95 37.56
N ARG A 924 -26.01 21.42 37.64
CA ARG A 924 -24.82 22.16 38.10
C ARG A 924 -23.61 21.90 37.22
N VAL A 925 -22.80 22.94 37.00
CA VAL A 925 -21.48 22.87 36.36
C VAL A 925 -20.45 23.55 37.26
N ASP A 926 -19.44 22.80 37.71
CA ASP A 926 -18.39 23.28 38.60
C ASP A 926 -17.05 23.39 37.84
N ILE A 927 -16.35 24.52 38.00
CA ILE A 927 -14.98 24.72 37.49
C ILE A 927 -14.02 24.71 38.67
N ILE A 928 -13.03 23.81 38.63
CA ILE A 928 -12.02 23.67 39.67
C ILE A 928 -10.65 23.84 39.02
N ALA A 929 -9.83 24.76 39.53
CA ALA A 929 -8.46 24.97 39.10
C ALA A 929 -7.52 24.85 40.30
N GLU A 930 -6.62 23.85 40.27
CA GLU A 930 -5.74 23.47 41.38
C GLU A 930 -4.34 23.09 40.87
N PRO A 931 -3.29 23.20 41.69
CA PRO A 931 -1.94 22.74 41.32
C PRO A 931 -1.85 21.21 41.22
N ASP A 932 -1.12 20.69 40.23
CA ASP A 932 -0.77 19.27 40.08
C ASP A 932 0.76 19.08 40.14
N GLY A 933 1.35 19.42 41.29
CA GLY A 933 2.80 19.45 41.47
C GLY A 933 3.48 20.69 40.86
N PRO A 934 4.82 20.72 40.82
CA PRO A 934 5.57 21.91 40.40
C PRO A 934 5.33 22.25 38.93
N GLY A 935 4.93 23.50 38.66
CA GLY A 935 4.80 24.02 37.29
C GLY A 935 3.69 23.35 36.46
N ARG A 936 2.66 22.76 37.08
CA ARG A 936 1.51 22.18 36.36
C ARG A 936 0.19 22.63 36.94
N LEU A 937 -0.70 23.07 36.06
CA LEU A 937 -2.04 23.54 36.33
C LEU A 937 -3.04 22.44 35.98
N CYS A 938 -3.86 22.02 36.94
CA CYS A 938 -4.99 21.14 36.70
C CYS A 938 -6.28 21.96 36.65
N VAL A 939 -7.04 21.83 35.56
CA VAL A 939 -8.37 22.43 35.39
C VAL A 939 -9.39 21.33 35.17
N GLN A 940 -10.40 21.27 36.03
CA GLN A 940 -11.51 20.35 35.93
C GLN A 940 -12.80 21.09 35.64
N VAL A 941 -13.56 20.58 34.66
CA VAL A 941 -14.94 20.99 34.39
C VAL A 941 -15.83 19.81 34.68
N ARG A 942 -16.67 19.94 35.72
CA ARG A 942 -17.58 18.90 36.19
C ARG A 942 -19.01 19.29 35.94
N ASP A 943 -19.78 18.42 35.30
CA ASP A 943 -21.20 18.60 35.06
C ASP A 943 -22.02 17.52 35.81
N THR A 944 -23.31 17.79 36.03
CA THR A 944 -24.28 16.83 36.58
C THR A 944 -25.29 16.37 35.53
N GLY A 945 -24.84 16.25 34.27
CA GLY A 945 -25.67 15.94 33.13
C GLY A 945 -25.92 14.44 32.92
N VAL A 946 -26.23 14.08 31.68
CA VAL A 946 -26.61 12.71 31.26
C VAL A 946 -25.49 11.68 31.42
N GLY A 947 -24.24 12.11 31.56
CA GLY A 947 -23.07 11.24 31.58
C GLY A 947 -22.81 10.54 30.25
N ILE A 948 -21.74 9.74 30.20
CA ILE A 948 -21.23 9.09 28.98
C ILE A 948 -21.07 7.59 29.27
N LYS A 949 -21.55 6.74 28.36
CA LYS A 949 -21.40 5.28 28.48
C LYS A 949 -19.95 4.87 28.28
N SER A 950 -19.50 3.82 28.99
CA SER A 950 -18.13 3.31 28.88
C SER A 950 -17.74 2.87 27.47
N GLU A 951 -18.70 2.34 26.70
CA GLU A 951 -18.50 1.94 25.28
C GLU A 951 -18.24 3.12 24.33
N ASP A 952 -18.64 4.32 24.73
CA ASP A 952 -18.55 5.55 23.93
C ASP A 952 -17.35 6.42 24.30
N MET A 953 -16.65 6.10 25.40
CA MET A 953 -15.47 6.85 25.86
C MET A 953 -14.36 6.92 24.82
N GLY A 954 -14.13 5.83 24.07
CA GLY A 954 -13.12 5.77 23.00
C GLY A 954 -13.41 6.66 21.79
N LYS A 955 -14.64 7.20 21.69
CA LYS A 955 -15.13 7.97 20.54
C LYS A 955 -15.07 9.49 20.76
N LEU A 956 -14.92 9.95 22.01
CA LEU A 956 -15.09 11.37 22.38
C LEU A 956 -14.10 12.34 21.74
N PHE A 957 -12.88 11.87 21.45
CA PHE A 957 -11.81 12.69 20.88
C PHE A 957 -11.56 12.40 19.40
N VAL A 958 -12.47 11.67 18.75
CA VAL A 958 -12.41 11.35 17.32
C VAL A 958 -13.15 12.45 16.54
N GLU A 959 -12.53 12.90 15.45
CA GLU A 959 -13.06 13.97 14.60
C GLU A 959 -14.41 13.58 13.98
N PHE A 960 -15.33 14.55 13.95
CA PHE A 960 -16.70 14.40 13.40
C PHE A 960 -17.58 13.35 14.08
N GLN A 961 -17.14 12.75 15.19
CA GLN A 961 -17.90 11.73 15.89
C GLN A 961 -18.83 12.36 16.94
N GLN A 962 -20.10 11.96 16.91
CA GLN A 962 -21.12 12.34 17.88
C GLN A 962 -21.73 11.08 18.50
N LEU A 963 -22.14 11.18 19.76
CA LEU A 963 -22.76 10.06 20.47
C LEU A 963 -24.27 10.06 20.24
N ASP A 964 -24.80 8.91 19.80
CA ASP A 964 -26.24 8.66 19.61
C ASP A 964 -26.94 8.54 20.97
N SER A 965 -27.21 9.68 21.62
CA SER A 965 -28.11 9.73 22.76
C SER A 965 -29.45 10.32 22.34
N SER A 966 -30.55 9.80 22.90
CA SER A 966 -31.93 10.23 22.65
C SER A 966 -32.15 11.73 22.90
N LEU A 967 -31.29 12.36 23.70
CA LEU A 967 -31.22 13.80 24.02
C LEU A 967 -30.31 14.61 23.06
N ALA A 968 -29.45 13.97 22.25
CA ALA A 968 -28.63 14.65 21.25
C ALA A 968 -29.44 15.14 20.03
N ARG A 969 -30.70 14.72 19.88
CA ARG A 969 -31.58 15.17 18.80
C ARG A 969 -31.95 16.66 18.90
N ASP A 970 -31.94 17.23 20.11
CA ASP A 970 -32.29 18.64 20.32
C ASP A 970 -31.08 19.58 20.23
N HIS A 971 -29.84 19.05 20.21
CA HIS A 971 -28.62 19.84 20.40
C HIS A 971 -27.51 19.44 19.41
N GLN A 972 -27.62 19.89 18.15
CA GLN A 972 -26.59 19.69 17.11
C GLN A 972 -25.20 20.19 17.57
N GLY A 973 -24.21 19.29 17.62
CA GLY A 973 -22.80 19.64 17.81
C GLY A 973 -22.04 19.52 16.48
N THR A 974 -20.77 19.90 16.47
CA THR A 974 -19.90 19.75 15.29
C THR A 974 -19.15 18.41 15.27
N GLY A 975 -18.99 17.76 16.43
CA GLY A 975 -18.10 16.61 16.60
C GLY A 975 -16.60 16.96 16.54
N LEU A 976 -16.24 18.25 16.41
CA LEU A 976 -14.85 18.71 16.31
C LEU A 976 -14.33 19.34 17.59
N GLY A 977 -15.20 19.90 18.44
CA GLY A 977 -14.79 20.68 19.61
C GLY A 977 -13.88 19.91 20.59
N LEU A 978 -14.20 18.67 20.93
CA LEU A 978 -13.37 17.85 21.85
C LEU A 978 -12.07 17.39 21.20
N ALA A 979 -12.08 17.02 19.91
CA ALA A 979 -10.88 16.67 19.16
C ALA A 979 -9.91 17.86 19.10
N LEU A 980 -10.40 19.06 18.76
CA LEU A 980 -9.63 20.29 18.77
C LEU A 980 -9.10 20.62 20.17
N THR A 981 -9.92 20.44 21.20
CA THR A 981 -9.52 20.66 22.61
C THR A 981 -8.34 19.77 22.99
N LYS A 982 -8.40 18.47 22.65
CA LYS A 982 -7.28 17.55 22.87
C LYS A 982 -6.02 17.99 22.14
N ARG A 983 -6.13 18.39 20.86
CA ARG A 983 -4.99 18.88 20.08
C ARG A 983 -4.37 20.15 20.64
N LEU A 984 -5.18 21.09 21.14
CA LEU A 984 -4.70 22.32 21.77
C LEU A 984 -4.00 22.06 23.11
N VAL A 985 -4.46 21.07 23.87
CA VAL A 985 -3.82 20.65 25.12
C VAL A 985 -2.49 19.94 24.83
N GLU A 986 -2.47 19.01 23.86
CA GLU A 986 -1.25 18.33 23.41
C GLU A 986 -0.20 19.30 22.84
N LEU A 987 -0.64 20.31 22.08
CA LEU A 987 0.23 21.36 21.54
C LEU A 987 0.95 22.14 22.66
N GLN A 988 0.28 22.33 23.79
CA GLN A 988 0.83 22.96 25.00
C GLN A 988 1.53 21.96 25.93
N HIS A 989 1.86 20.76 25.45
CA HIS A 989 2.52 19.69 26.23
C HIS A 989 1.71 19.22 27.45
N GLY A 990 0.39 19.38 27.41
CA GLY A 990 -0.52 18.93 28.45
C GLY A 990 -1.22 17.61 28.13
N THR A 991 -2.10 17.20 29.04
CA THR A 991 -2.96 16.01 28.88
C THR A 991 -4.41 16.32 29.23
N ILE A 992 -5.35 15.68 28.53
CA ILE A 992 -6.78 15.74 28.84
C ILE A 992 -7.33 14.33 29.11
N THR A 993 -8.12 14.19 30.16
CA THR A 993 -8.81 12.95 30.55
C THR A 993 -10.28 13.22 30.85
N VAL A 994 -11.09 12.17 30.85
CA VAL A 994 -12.52 12.25 31.13
C VAL A 994 -12.94 11.08 32.02
N GLU A 995 -13.73 11.39 33.05
CA GLU A 995 -14.41 10.44 33.90
C GLU A 995 -15.91 10.73 33.82
N SER A 996 -16.75 9.72 33.61
CA SER A 996 -18.20 9.93 33.49
C SER A 996 -18.96 8.69 33.92
N GLU A 997 -20.12 8.91 34.54
CA GLU A 997 -21.07 7.88 34.91
C GLU A 997 -22.46 8.30 34.40
N VAL A 998 -23.16 7.38 33.74
CA VAL A 998 -24.49 7.64 33.15
C VAL A 998 -25.44 8.17 34.24
N ASP A 999 -26.17 9.23 33.92
CA ASP A 999 -27.09 9.97 34.80
C ASP A 999 -26.46 10.63 36.05
N ARG A 1000 -25.11 10.67 36.15
CA ARG A 1000 -24.39 11.40 37.19
C ARG A 1000 -23.50 12.53 36.68
N GLY A 1001 -23.36 12.64 35.36
CA GLY A 1001 -22.58 13.68 34.67
C GLY A 1001 -21.13 13.29 34.40
N SER A 1002 -20.37 14.23 33.85
CA SER A 1002 -18.98 14.01 33.42
C SER A 1002 -18.02 14.98 34.10
N THR A 1003 -16.76 14.57 34.19
CA THR A 1003 -15.64 15.39 34.65
C THR A 1003 -14.54 15.33 33.61
N PHE A 1004 -14.28 16.46 32.95
CA PHE A 1004 -13.12 16.61 32.07
C PHE A 1004 -11.99 17.25 32.85
N THR A 1005 -10.81 16.61 32.85
CA THR A 1005 -9.62 17.09 33.54
C THR A 1005 -8.54 17.43 32.52
N VAL A 1006 -8.02 18.65 32.58
CA VAL A 1006 -6.92 19.15 31.73
C VAL A 1006 -5.73 19.49 32.61
N ILE A 1007 -4.56 18.98 32.27
CA ILE A 1007 -3.29 19.26 32.95
C ILE A 1007 -2.37 19.99 31.97
N LEU A 1008 -1.90 21.19 32.32
CA LEU A 1008 -1.04 22.02 31.48
C LEU A 1008 0.24 22.41 32.24
N PRO A 1009 1.45 22.24 31.64
CA PRO A 1009 2.68 22.75 32.23
C PRO A 1009 2.79 24.26 32.06
N PHE A 1010 3.11 25.01 33.13
CA PHE A 1010 3.31 26.45 33.12
C PHE A 1010 4.66 26.84 33.74
N GLY A 1011 5.32 27.88 33.20
CA GLY A 1011 6.62 28.38 33.65
C GLY A 1011 7.78 28.20 32.65
N THR A 1012 8.95 28.77 32.98
CA THR A 1012 10.10 28.95 32.07
C THR A 1012 10.84 27.67 31.65
N GLU A 1013 10.57 26.50 32.24
CA GLU A 1013 11.20 25.24 31.83
C GLU A 1013 10.62 24.62 30.54
N GLY A 1014 9.44 25.07 30.09
CA GLY A 1014 8.76 24.54 28.89
C GLY A 1014 9.42 24.87 27.54
N THR A 1015 10.47 25.71 27.50
CA THR A 1015 11.17 26.10 26.26
C THR A 1015 12.52 25.38 26.04
N ALA A 1016 12.96 24.51 26.96
CA ALA A 1016 14.31 23.93 26.94
C ALA A 1016 14.44 22.53 26.31
N LEU A 1017 13.42 22.00 25.62
CA LEU A 1017 13.47 20.68 24.96
C LEU A 1017 13.48 20.80 23.43
N ARG A 1018 14.55 21.40 22.88
CA ARG A 1018 15.02 21.14 21.51
C ARG A 1018 16.55 21.19 21.49
N SER A 1019 17.17 20.03 21.68
CA SER A 1019 18.52 19.70 21.21
C SER A 1019 18.52 18.28 20.67
#